data_AF-A0A8J1KN36-F1
#
_entry.id   AF-A0A8J1KN36-F1
#
_cell.length_a   1.000
_cell.length_b   1.000
_cell.length_c   1.000
_cell.angle_alpha   90.00
_cell.angle_beta   90.00
_cell.angle_gamma   90.00
#
_symmetry.space_group_name_H-M   'P 1'
#
loop_
_entity.id
_entity.type
_entity.pdbx_description
1 polymer ?
#
loop_
_entity_poly.entity_id
_entity_poly.type
_entity_poly.pdbx_seq_one_letter_code
_entity_poly.pdbx_strand_id
1 'polypeptide(L)'
;MTIFCQNLKLSDVMVNNLLMEVGQSMCKTILHVSTTNIVMLFISGISWYLGFVLCTFYIWKLKVQRIERTTQLFDRRLYEAAYIDQSMLLNTKYKLEKPSKSEPNQSSDDKVMVYLCATMWHETFDEMLKILTSLFRLDKYKLNMKKDTLDFEAHIFFDDAFTEDTNTQTGKKNRCVNMYVEYLISAFDEVHRVFSSNRKDMFSRTNISSCRQQKIMVTPYGGRLCYILPQGNLLYVHLKDKQRIRHKKRWSQIMYMFYLLGWKLFRKYDNLVEKATDPTEKERVKKDFENEKHNTYVLALDGDTDFQPSSLMLLVDRLRRYPGVGAACGRIHPTGMGPMVWYQKFEYAVGHWLQKSSEHVFGCVLCSPGCFSLFRASALMDDNVLKKYSTKAAEAAHYVQYDQGEDRWLCTLLLQQGWRVEYNAASDAYTNAPQEFAEFYNQRRRWGPSTMANTMDLLHTGVQTAKKNPSLSLLYILYQTLTMGASILSPATVCLMIAGAFSFVFGLDTNLSLFLAILPPAIYIVICFVTKPNTQITIAAFLSVGYAFLMTATFLSIIGGIIKDNTIMTPTGIFLISMSLIYIVTALLHPQEFSLLVYGLLYIICVPSGYLLLTIYSLVNMHIVSWGTRESAAPKTKKTENNKKVKYQKTCKCLCWDVEVQVHENKSTDSEKKEKKESDNSSLMASQSQENKSLVAKQEDFGYEERWITQLQQKSNYNVLQEEALPQEEIPFWEEVIKSYLEPLNEDKQKKDEIERDLKSLRCKVTFVFFMINLLWIVATFFLQLIGSSISIRIPKVYNNGTISTTEFFMVEPIGLMFLLSFAFLLILQFMGLMYHRIYTLVHFIAYTGTEQVKHKVPASQSKIKSTTTDFNIYENPAAIREVDSENVYHV
;
A
#
# COMPACT_ATOMS: atom_id res chain seq x y z
N MET A 1 12.09 41.59 34.43
CA MET A 1 13.53 41.96 34.50
C MET A 1 13.81 43.31 33.85
N THR A 2 13.23 43.61 32.68
CA THR A 2 13.40 44.90 31.97
C THR A 2 12.82 46.12 32.70
N ILE A 3 11.76 45.96 33.49
CA ILE A 3 11.17 47.04 34.32
C ILE A 3 12.00 47.32 35.60
N PHE A 4 12.73 46.32 36.11
CA PHE A 4 13.62 46.50 37.27
C PHE A 4 14.88 47.31 36.88
N CYS A 5 15.37 47.14 35.65
CA CYS A 5 16.54 47.84 35.14
C CYS A 5 16.29 49.30 34.73
N GLN A 6 15.04 49.70 34.45
CA GLN A 6 14.72 51.08 34.04
C GLN A 6 14.68 52.10 35.19
N ASN A 7 14.56 51.64 36.44
CA ASN A 7 14.43 52.52 37.61
C ASN A 7 15.76 52.80 38.35
N LEU A 8 16.88 52.28 37.87
CA LEU A 8 18.19 52.46 38.48
C LEU A 8 18.99 53.53 37.71
N LYS A 9 18.85 54.80 38.10
CA LYS A 9 19.82 55.84 37.72
C LYS A 9 21.08 55.68 38.57
N LEU A 10 21.97 54.76 38.17
CA LEU A 10 23.30 54.64 38.77
C LEU A 10 24.30 55.51 37.99
N SER A 11 25.04 56.35 38.70
CA SER A 11 26.20 57.07 38.18
C SER A 11 27.36 56.09 37.88
N ASP A 12 28.08 56.30 36.78
CA ASP A 12 29.16 55.45 36.25
C ASP A 12 30.24 55.04 37.28
N VAL A 13 30.43 55.83 38.34
CA VAL A 13 31.38 55.54 39.43
C VAL A 13 31.03 54.27 40.21
N MET A 14 29.74 53.98 40.40
CA MET A 14 29.28 52.83 41.19
C MET A 14 29.38 51.52 40.42
N VAL A 15 29.22 51.56 39.08
CA VAL A 15 29.41 50.40 38.20
C VAL A 15 30.89 50.00 38.14
N ASN A 16 31.79 50.98 38.07
CA ASN A 16 33.23 50.71 38.09
C ASN A 16 33.71 50.14 39.43
N ASN A 17 33.18 50.62 40.56
CA ASN A 17 33.52 50.07 41.87
C ASN A 17 32.97 48.65 42.05
N LEU A 18 31.76 48.37 41.56
CA LEU A 18 31.17 47.02 41.62
C LEU A 18 31.95 46.02 40.74
N LEU A 19 32.37 46.42 39.53
CA LEU A 19 33.20 45.59 38.66
C LEU A 19 34.59 45.31 39.28
N MET A 20 35.17 46.29 39.97
CA MET A 20 36.43 46.12 40.70
C MET A 20 36.28 45.19 41.91
N GLU A 21 35.20 45.30 42.69
CA GLU A 21 34.93 44.38 43.82
C GLU A 21 34.61 42.96 43.36
N VAL A 22 33.85 42.79 42.28
CA VAL A 22 33.59 41.46 41.68
C VAL A 22 34.89 40.85 41.17
N GLY A 23 35.74 41.64 40.50
CA GLY A 23 37.07 41.20 40.07
C GLY A 23 37.98 40.79 41.23
N GLN A 24 38.01 41.59 42.31
CA GLN A 24 38.81 41.27 43.51
C GLN A 24 38.27 40.08 44.29
N SER A 25 36.94 39.91 44.36
CA SER A 25 36.27 38.79 45.02
C SER A 25 36.52 37.49 44.26
N MET A 26 36.37 37.50 42.92
CA MET A 26 36.66 36.33 42.08
C MET A 26 38.15 35.95 42.13
N CYS A 27 39.06 36.92 42.13
CA CYS A 27 40.50 36.64 42.28
C CYS A 27 40.86 36.06 43.65
N LYS A 28 40.24 36.53 44.74
CA LYS A 28 40.44 35.95 46.09
C LYS A 28 39.92 34.52 46.19
N THR A 29 38.80 34.21 45.55
CA THR A 29 38.25 32.84 45.51
C THR A 29 39.14 31.89 44.70
N ILE A 30 39.74 32.36 43.60
CA ILE A 30 40.68 31.58 42.78
C ILE A 30 42.00 31.32 43.50
N LEU A 31 42.52 32.29 44.28
CA LEU A 31 43.75 32.15 45.07
C LEU A 31 43.65 31.16 46.24
N HIS A 32 42.44 30.78 46.67
CA HIS A 32 42.20 29.82 47.74
C HIS A 32 41.81 28.42 47.26
N VAL A 33 41.80 28.17 45.94
CA VAL A 33 41.62 26.82 45.42
C VAL A 33 42.90 26.04 45.70
N SER A 34 42.83 25.05 46.60
CA SER A 34 43.98 24.20 46.89
C SER A 34 44.50 23.60 45.59
N THR A 35 45.82 23.51 45.45
CA THR A 35 46.48 22.88 44.30
C THR A 35 45.92 21.49 44.05
N THR A 36 45.50 20.79 45.11
CA THR A 36 44.82 19.50 45.09
C THR A 36 43.49 19.53 44.32
N ASN A 37 42.65 20.55 44.51
CA ASN A 37 41.37 20.65 43.81
C ASN A 37 41.55 20.92 42.31
N ILE A 38 42.53 21.74 41.93
CA ILE A 38 42.87 21.99 40.52
C ILE A 38 43.38 20.72 39.85
N VAL A 39 44.26 19.97 40.54
CA VAL A 39 44.79 18.69 40.06
C VAL A 39 43.65 17.67 39.88
N MET A 40 42.73 17.56 40.84
CA MET A 40 41.56 16.67 40.72
C MET A 40 40.66 17.04 39.54
N LEU A 41 40.43 18.34 39.32
CA LEU A 41 39.62 18.82 38.21
C LEU A 41 40.28 18.51 36.86
N PHE A 42 41.60 18.70 36.77
CA PHE A 42 42.41 18.36 35.60
C PHE A 42 42.41 16.84 35.31
N ILE A 43 42.58 15.99 36.33
CA ILE A 43 42.49 14.53 36.21
C ILE A 43 41.09 14.11 35.74
N SER A 44 40.03 14.74 36.27
CA SER A 44 38.66 14.47 35.82
C SER A 44 38.45 14.85 34.35
N GLY A 45 39.01 15.98 33.91
CA GLY A 45 38.95 16.43 32.53
C GLY A 45 39.69 15.50 31.57
N ILE A 46 40.88 15.01 31.96
CA ILE A 46 41.62 13.99 31.19
C ILE A 46 40.82 12.69 31.10
N SER A 47 40.25 12.24 32.21
CA SER A 47 39.47 11.00 32.25
C SER A 47 38.22 11.09 31.36
N TRP A 48 37.55 12.24 31.37
CA TRP A 48 36.41 12.52 30.49
C TRP A 48 36.82 12.54 29.00
N TYR A 49 37.91 13.22 28.67
CA TYR A 49 38.44 13.28 27.30
C TYR A 49 38.88 11.90 26.78
N LEU A 50 39.53 11.10 27.62
CA LEU A 50 39.92 9.73 27.27
C LEU A 50 38.69 8.86 27.02
N GLY A 51 37.63 9.00 27.83
CA GLY A 51 36.34 8.35 27.61
C GLY A 51 35.72 8.70 26.26
N PHE A 52 35.75 9.99 25.89
CA PHE A 52 35.25 10.47 24.59
C PHE A 52 36.05 9.90 23.42
N VAL A 53 37.39 9.88 23.51
CA VAL A 53 38.27 9.31 22.48
C VAL A 53 38.04 7.81 22.33
N LEU A 54 37.92 7.07 23.44
CA LEU A 54 37.66 5.62 23.41
C LEU A 54 36.29 5.30 22.82
N CYS A 55 35.24 6.08 23.15
CA CYS A 55 33.91 5.92 22.56
C CYS A 55 33.90 6.27 21.07
N THR A 56 34.62 7.33 20.67
CA THR A 56 34.77 7.70 19.26
C THR A 56 35.54 6.61 18.50
N PHE A 57 36.64 6.10 19.05
CA PHE A 57 37.34 4.97 18.46
C PHE A 57 36.43 3.73 18.37
N TYR A 58 35.65 3.43 19.41
CA TYR A 58 34.70 2.33 19.43
C TYR A 58 33.66 2.44 18.31
N ILE A 59 32.98 3.58 18.16
CA ILE A 59 31.92 3.78 17.16
C ILE A 59 32.47 3.72 15.73
N TRP A 60 33.68 4.24 15.50
CA TRP A 60 34.22 4.46 14.16
C TRP A 60 35.19 3.38 13.68
N LYS A 61 35.87 2.65 14.58
CA LYS A 61 36.84 1.59 14.21
C LYS A 61 36.36 0.17 14.46
N LEU A 62 35.51 -0.09 15.45
CA LEU A 62 34.96 -1.42 15.67
C LEU A 62 33.71 -1.59 14.78
N LYS A 63 33.67 -2.69 14.02
CA LYS A 63 32.50 -3.07 13.18
C LYS A 63 31.37 -3.58 14.08
N VAL A 64 30.74 -2.69 14.81
CA VAL A 64 29.52 -3.00 15.59
C VAL A 64 28.31 -2.79 14.68
N GLN A 65 27.29 -3.64 14.82
CA GLN A 65 26.02 -3.44 14.14
C GLN A 65 25.41 -2.10 14.56
N ARG A 66 25.29 -1.16 13.62
CA ARG A 66 24.73 0.17 13.88
C ARG A 66 23.20 0.11 13.75
N ILE A 67 22.49 0.81 14.64
CA ILE A 67 21.02 0.99 14.58
C ILE A 67 20.21 -0.29 14.90
N GLU A 68 20.73 -1.14 15.80
CA GLU A 68 19.95 -2.20 16.41
C GLU A 68 19.05 -1.69 17.56
N ARG A 69 18.02 -2.44 17.94
CA ARG A 69 17.19 -2.06 19.10
C ARG A 69 18.07 -2.02 20.36
N THR A 70 17.86 -1.05 21.26
CA THR A 70 18.61 -0.97 22.54
C THR A 70 18.56 -2.27 23.34
N THR A 71 17.48 -3.05 23.22
CA THR A 71 17.34 -4.38 23.82
C THR A 71 18.34 -5.42 23.31
N GLN A 72 18.82 -5.24 22.07
CA GLN A 72 19.77 -6.12 21.41
C GLN A 72 21.22 -5.65 21.61
N LEU A 73 21.43 -4.33 21.66
CA LEU A 73 22.75 -3.72 21.85
C LEU A 73 23.20 -3.69 23.32
N PHE A 74 22.27 -3.49 24.26
CA PHE A 74 22.60 -3.22 25.66
C PHE A 74 21.87 -4.18 26.62
N ASP A 75 22.48 -4.47 27.77
CA ASP A 75 21.89 -5.30 28.83
C ASP A 75 20.78 -4.57 29.58
N ARG A 76 21.02 -3.30 29.91
CA ARG A 76 20.04 -2.38 30.49
C ARG A 76 19.47 -1.52 29.37
N ARG A 77 18.16 -1.34 29.37
CA ARG A 77 17.43 -0.59 28.33
C ARG A 77 17.65 0.94 28.40
N LEU A 78 18.20 1.42 29.52
CA LEU A 78 18.43 2.83 29.81
C LEU A 78 19.91 3.06 30.10
N TYR A 79 20.39 4.24 29.74
CA TYR A 79 21.74 4.72 30.05
C TYR A 79 21.69 5.70 31.23
N GLU A 80 22.81 5.82 31.94
CA GLU A 80 22.97 6.80 33.01
C GLU A 80 23.30 8.16 32.39
N ALA A 81 22.46 9.17 32.68
CA ALA A 81 22.58 10.49 32.04
C ALA A 81 23.85 11.25 32.43
N ALA A 82 24.38 11.01 33.64
CA ALA A 82 25.59 11.67 34.12
C ALA A 82 26.87 11.13 33.44
N TYR A 83 26.85 9.87 33.00
CA TYR A 83 28.01 9.17 32.44
C TYR A 83 27.61 8.38 31.20
N ILE A 84 27.02 9.08 30.22
CA ILE A 84 26.41 8.44 29.05
C ILE A 84 27.40 7.54 28.30
N ASP A 85 28.64 8.00 28.12
CA ASP A 85 29.68 7.31 27.37
C ASP A 85 30.13 6.03 28.07
N GLN A 86 30.44 6.12 29.37
CA GLN A 86 30.84 4.98 30.20
C GLN A 86 29.67 4.00 30.38
N SER A 87 28.47 4.52 30.56
CA SER A 87 27.25 3.73 30.70
C SER A 87 26.99 2.94 29.42
N MET A 88 27.03 3.57 28.25
CA MET A 88 26.88 2.85 26.98
C MET A 88 27.96 1.79 26.80
N LEU A 89 29.24 2.13 27.03
CA LEU A 89 30.35 1.20 26.87
C LEU A 89 30.21 -0.05 27.77
N LEU A 90 29.93 0.16 29.06
CA LEU A 90 29.81 -0.91 30.06
C LEU A 90 28.50 -1.70 29.95
N ASN A 91 27.46 -1.07 29.40
CA ASN A 91 26.15 -1.68 29.24
C ASN A 91 25.99 -2.42 27.91
N THR A 92 26.98 -2.35 27.02
CA THR A 92 26.92 -2.99 25.70
C THR A 92 27.06 -4.50 25.83
N LYS A 93 26.13 -5.25 25.22
CA LYS A 93 26.21 -6.70 25.11
C LYS A 93 27.36 -7.09 24.19
N TYR A 94 28.42 -7.64 24.76
CA TYR A 94 29.47 -8.29 24.01
C TYR A 94 29.06 -9.73 23.67
N LYS A 95 28.58 -9.96 22.45
CA LYS A 95 28.64 -11.31 21.87
C LYS A 95 30.09 -11.56 21.49
N LEU A 96 30.85 -12.18 22.40
CA LEU A 96 32.06 -12.90 22.01
C LEU A 96 31.60 -14.02 21.08
N GLU A 97 31.78 -13.82 19.77
CA GLU A 97 31.87 -14.95 18.86
C GLU A 97 32.98 -15.84 19.41
N LYS A 98 32.61 -16.91 20.12
CA LYS A 98 33.53 -18.03 20.29
C LYS A 98 33.92 -18.39 18.85
N PRO A 99 35.22 -18.41 18.50
CA PRO A 99 35.61 -18.95 17.22
C PRO A 99 35.27 -20.44 17.31
N SER A 100 34.06 -20.80 16.88
CA SER A 100 33.88 -22.11 16.30
C SER A 100 34.97 -22.24 15.26
N LYS A 101 35.67 -23.37 15.25
CA LYS A 101 36.38 -23.83 14.06
C LYS A 101 35.32 -24.02 12.98
N SER A 102 34.92 -22.91 12.39
CA SER A 102 34.10 -22.78 11.20
C SER A 102 34.91 -21.85 10.32
N GLU A 103 35.26 -22.40 9.18
CA GLU A 103 36.03 -21.80 8.10
C GLU A 103 35.67 -20.32 7.85
N PRO A 104 36.63 -19.51 7.35
CA PRO A 104 36.48 -18.06 7.17
C PRO A 104 35.53 -17.66 6.00
N ASN A 105 34.41 -18.37 5.81
CA ASN A 105 33.46 -18.21 4.71
C ASN A 105 31.98 -18.18 5.16
N GLN A 106 31.62 -17.41 6.18
CA GLN A 106 30.20 -17.09 6.46
C GLN A 106 29.96 -15.58 6.58
N SER A 107 30.31 -14.86 5.51
CA SER A 107 29.48 -13.79 4.97
C SER A 107 29.15 -14.18 3.53
N SER A 108 28.40 -15.28 3.37
CA SER A 108 27.97 -15.75 2.06
C SER A 108 26.94 -14.79 1.48
N ASP A 109 27.09 -14.53 0.18
CA ASP A 109 26.08 -14.04 -0.74
C ASP A 109 24.81 -14.91 -0.66
N ASP A 110 23.95 -14.67 0.34
CA ASP A 110 22.67 -15.38 0.43
C ASP A 110 21.78 -14.92 -0.72
N LYS A 111 21.57 -15.85 -1.66
CA LYS A 111 20.74 -15.67 -2.84
C LYS A 111 19.30 -15.40 -2.43
N VAL A 112 18.76 -14.26 -2.85
CA VAL A 112 17.38 -13.85 -2.57
C VAL A 112 16.49 -14.22 -3.75
N MET A 113 15.34 -14.84 -3.46
CA MET A 113 14.31 -15.14 -4.45
C MET A 113 13.08 -14.26 -4.24
N VAL A 114 12.62 -13.57 -5.29
CA VAL A 114 11.40 -12.76 -5.25
C VAL A 114 10.41 -13.23 -6.32
N TYR A 115 9.22 -13.65 -5.89
CA TYR A 115 8.12 -13.96 -6.79
C TYR A 115 7.18 -12.76 -6.91
N LEU A 116 7.06 -12.18 -8.10
CA LEU A 116 6.12 -11.09 -8.38
C LEU A 116 4.79 -11.71 -8.79
N CYS A 117 3.72 -11.42 -8.06
CA CYS A 117 2.41 -12.02 -8.27
C CYS A 117 1.36 -10.92 -8.49
N ALA A 118 1.00 -10.70 -9.74
CA ALA A 118 -0.07 -9.78 -10.12
C ALA A 118 -1.40 -10.51 -10.28
N THR A 119 -2.47 -10.02 -9.66
CA THR A 119 -3.84 -10.52 -9.89
C THR A 119 -4.58 -9.58 -10.82
N MET A 120 -5.17 -10.11 -11.89
CA MET A 120 -5.90 -9.33 -12.90
C MET A 120 -7.31 -9.86 -13.10
N TRP A 121 -8.24 -8.94 -13.31
CA TRP A 121 -9.61 -9.28 -13.68
C TRP A 121 -10.25 -8.14 -14.48
N HIS A 122 -10.49 -8.40 -15.77
CA HIS A 122 -11.08 -7.43 -16.71
C HIS A 122 -10.41 -6.04 -16.69
N GLU A 123 -9.08 -6.00 -16.56
CA GLU A 123 -8.31 -4.76 -16.64
C GLU A 123 -8.38 -4.14 -18.03
N THR A 124 -8.21 -2.83 -18.11
CA THR A 124 -8.10 -2.11 -19.37
C THR A 124 -6.71 -2.30 -19.98
N PHE A 125 -6.59 -1.99 -21.28
CA PHE A 125 -5.31 -2.04 -21.98
C PHE A 125 -4.24 -1.16 -21.32
N ASP A 126 -4.61 0.06 -20.90
CA ASP A 126 -3.70 1.01 -20.25
C ASP A 126 -3.24 0.53 -18.86
N GLU A 127 -4.13 -0.10 -18.09
CA GLU A 127 -3.79 -0.73 -16.80
C GLU A 127 -2.76 -1.85 -16.99
N MET A 128 -3.03 -2.78 -17.93
CA MET A 128 -2.10 -3.86 -18.24
C MET A 128 -0.75 -3.36 -18.79
N LEU A 129 -0.75 -2.26 -19.55
CA LEU A 129 0.47 -1.66 -20.07
C LEU A 129 1.39 -1.15 -18.95
N LYS A 130 0.82 -0.55 -17.89
CA LYS A 130 1.58 -0.02 -16.74
C LYS A 130 2.34 -1.12 -16.02
N ILE A 131 1.64 -2.16 -15.58
CA ILE A 131 2.23 -3.27 -14.83
C ILE A 131 3.25 -4.04 -15.67
N LEU A 132 2.96 -4.31 -16.94
CA LEU A 132 3.93 -4.94 -17.86
C LEU A 132 5.17 -4.06 -18.02
N THR A 133 4.99 -2.74 -18.16
CA THR A 133 6.13 -1.81 -18.23
C THR A 133 6.99 -1.88 -16.96
N SER A 134 6.41 -1.92 -15.77
CA SER A 134 7.18 -2.07 -14.51
C SER A 134 7.95 -3.40 -14.44
N LEU A 135 7.35 -4.51 -14.90
CA LEU A 135 8.00 -5.81 -14.97
C LEU A 135 9.20 -5.80 -15.94
N PHE A 136 9.06 -5.17 -17.11
CA PHE A 136 10.15 -5.03 -18.08
C PHE A 136 11.24 -4.04 -17.60
N ARG A 137 10.89 -2.99 -16.84
CA ARG A 137 11.88 -2.13 -16.17
C ARG A 137 12.71 -2.93 -15.15
N LEU A 138 12.08 -3.82 -14.40
CA LEU A 138 12.76 -4.69 -13.44
C LEU A 138 13.67 -5.72 -14.14
N ASP A 139 13.23 -6.31 -15.25
CA ASP A 139 14.03 -7.19 -16.11
C ASP A 139 15.32 -6.51 -16.57
N LYS A 140 15.20 -5.25 -17.04
CA LYS A 140 16.35 -4.43 -17.43
C LYS A 140 17.28 -4.12 -16.26
N TYR A 141 16.74 -3.87 -15.06
CA TYR A 141 17.52 -3.48 -13.89
C TYR A 141 18.50 -4.57 -13.42
N LYS A 142 18.18 -5.85 -13.62
CA LYS A 142 19.02 -6.99 -13.22
C LYS A 142 20.44 -6.95 -13.81
N LEU A 143 20.63 -6.39 -15.01
CA LEU A 143 21.94 -6.26 -15.65
C LEU A 143 22.94 -5.39 -14.88
N ASN A 144 22.45 -4.42 -14.10
CA ASN A 144 23.29 -3.44 -13.40
C ASN A 144 23.74 -3.92 -12.02
N MET A 145 23.12 -4.99 -11.49
CA MET A 145 23.51 -5.62 -10.24
C MET A 145 24.59 -6.67 -10.49
N LYS A 146 25.47 -6.90 -9.50
CA LYS A 146 26.28 -8.12 -9.50
C LYS A 146 25.32 -9.30 -9.64
N LYS A 147 25.60 -10.16 -10.61
CA LYS A 147 24.70 -11.17 -11.19
C LYS A 147 24.20 -12.23 -10.19
N ASP A 148 24.68 -12.22 -8.94
CA ASP A 148 24.68 -13.38 -8.05
C ASP A 148 23.81 -13.24 -6.78
N THR A 149 23.14 -12.10 -6.52
CA THR A 149 22.45 -11.88 -5.22
C THR A 149 20.92 -11.85 -5.24
N LEU A 150 20.28 -11.47 -6.34
CA LEU A 150 18.81 -11.36 -6.43
C LEU A 150 18.28 -12.00 -7.72
N ASP A 151 17.47 -13.03 -7.55
CA ASP A 151 16.69 -13.66 -8.60
C ASP A 151 15.21 -13.37 -8.40
N PHE A 152 14.49 -13.18 -9.51
CA PHE A 152 13.05 -12.97 -9.46
C PHE A 152 12.34 -13.67 -10.60
N GLU A 153 11.08 -13.99 -10.37
CA GLU A 153 10.18 -14.63 -11.32
C GLU A 153 8.82 -13.92 -11.26
N ALA A 154 8.22 -13.62 -12.42
CA ALA A 154 6.95 -12.89 -12.49
C ALA A 154 5.79 -13.81 -12.86
N HIS A 155 4.65 -13.61 -12.22
CA HIS A 155 3.41 -14.36 -12.40
C HIS A 155 2.22 -13.40 -12.49
N ILE A 156 1.41 -13.56 -13.53
CA ILE A 156 0.13 -12.88 -13.70
C ILE A 156 -0.97 -13.93 -13.60
N PHE A 157 -1.87 -13.76 -12.64
CA PHE A 157 -3.04 -14.62 -12.45
C PHE A 157 -4.27 -13.92 -13.01
N PHE A 158 -4.72 -14.37 -14.18
CA PHE A 158 -5.83 -13.78 -14.92
C PHE A 158 -7.13 -14.53 -14.62
N ASP A 159 -8.02 -13.90 -13.87
CA ASP A 159 -9.33 -14.45 -13.53
C ASP A 159 -10.34 -14.31 -14.70
N ASP A 160 -11.21 -15.31 -14.86
CA ASP A 160 -12.27 -15.37 -15.88
C ASP A 160 -11.77 -15.25 -17.34
N ALA A 161 -10.69 -15.95 -17.67
CA ALA A 161 -9.97 -15.80 -18.94
C ALA A 161 -10.70 -16.36 -20.17
N PHE A 162 -11.73 -17.19 -20.00
CA PHE A 162 -12.36 -17.96 -21.08
C PHE A 162 -13.83 -17.60 -21.30
N THR A 163 -14.28 -17.70 -22.55
CA THR A 163 -15.66 -17.54 -22.98
C THR A 163 -16.10 -18.72 -23.86
N GLU A 164 -17.39 -19.02 -23.83
CA GLU A 164 -18.01 -20.01 -24.72
C GLU A 164 -18.59 -19.29 -25.94
N ASP A 165 -18.15 -19.67 -27.13
CA ASP A 165 -18.80 -19.27 -28.37
C ASP A 165 -19.55 -20.46 -28.97
N THR A 166 -20.83 -20.27 -29.28
CA THR A 166 -21.65 -21.34 -29.87
C THR A 166 -21.64 -21.15 -31.37
N ASN A 167 -21.01 -22.08 -32.10
CA ASN A 167 -20.99 -21.98 -33.55
C ASN A 167 -22.41 -22.19 -34.10
N THR A 168 -23.01 -21.12 -34.63
CA THR A 168 -24.36 -21.10 -35.18
C THR A 168 -24.59 -22.08 -36.35
N GLN A 169 -23.52 -22.61 -36.95
CA GLN A 169 -23.59 -23.55 -38.08
C GLN A 169 -23.45 -25.02 -37.69
N THR A 170 -22.77 -25.35 -36.59
CA THR A 170 -22.50 -26.74 -36.18
C THR A 170 -23.11 -27.13 -34.84
N GLY A 171 -23.64 -26.19 -34.07
CA GLY A 171 -24.20 -26.41 -32.74
C GLY A 171 -23.17 -26.80 -31.67
N LYS A 172 -21.88 -26.95 -32.04
CA LYS A 172 -20.79 -27.24 -31.10
C LYS A 172 -20.37 -25.98 -30.35
N LYS A 173 -20.10 -26.14 -29.06
CA LYS A 173 -19.55 -25.09 -28.21
C LYS A 173 -18.03 -25.05 -28.38
N ASN A 174 -17.52 -23.88 -28.77
CA ASN A 174 -16.09 -23.61 -28.86
C ASN A 174 -15.65 -22.85 -27.62
N ARG A 175 -14.47 -23.20 -27.12
CA ARG A 175 -13.85 -22.48 -26.01
C ARG A 175 -12.80 -21.51 -26.54
N CYS A 176 -12.99 -20.22 -26.26
CA CYS A 176 -12.14 -19.11 -26.73
C CYS A 176 -11.65 -18.27 -25.54
N VAL A 177 -10.55 -17.54 -25.70
CA VAL A 177 -10.16 -16.55 -24.69
C VAL A 177 -11.06 -15.32 -24.78
N ASN A 178 -11.24 -14.62 -23.65
CA ASN A 178 -12.00 -13.38 -23.62
C ASN A 178 -11.19 -12.21 -24.27
N MET A 179 -11.87 -11.09 -24.52
CA MET A 179 -11.26 -9.90 -25.13
C MET A 179 -10.14 -9.28 -24.28
N TYR A 180 -10.17 -9.43 -22.96
CA TYR A 180 -9.19 -8.85 -22.06
C TYR A 180 -7.85 -9.60 -22.11
N VAL A 181 -7.88 -10.92 -22.29
CA VAL A 181 -6.67 -11.72 -22.55
C VAL A 181 -6.05 -11.32 -23.89
N GLU A 182 -6.85 -10.97 -24.90
CA GLU A 182 -6.32 -10.41 -26.16
C GLU A 182 -5.64 -9.05 -25.94
N TYR A 183 -6.20 -8.20 -25.07
CA TYR A 183 -5.56 -6.94 -24.69
C TYR A 183 -4.24 -7.17 -23.96
N LEU A 184 -4.15 -8.16 -23.07
CA LEU A 184 -2.91 -8.51 -22.38
C LEU A 184 -1.80 -8.86 -23.36
N ILE A 185 -2.10 -9.70 -24.37
CA ILE A 185 -1.12 -10.13 -25.37
C ILE A 185 -0.70 -8.95 -26.26
N SER A 186 -1.67 -8.12 -26.64
CA SER A 186 -1.39 -6.91 -27.43
C SER A 186 -0.50 -5.92 -26.66
N ALA A 187 -0.76 -5.74 -25.36
CA ALA A 187 0.03 -4.89 -24.48
C ALA A 187 1.44 -5.46 -24.28
N PHE A 188 1.55 -6.78 -24.13
CA PHE A 188 2.85 -7.47 -24.05
C PHE A 188 3.68 -7.25 -25.31
N ASP A 189 3.10 -7.43 -26.50
CA ASP A 189 3.80 -7.21 -27.77
C ASP A 189 4.27 -5.75 -27.92
N GLU A 190 3.46 -4.77 -27.48
CA GLU A 190 3.83 -3.36 -27.49
C GLU A 190 5.01 -3.06 -26.56
N VAL A 191 4.95 -3.50 -25.30
CA VAL A 191 6.04 -3.30 -24.33
C VAL A 191 7.29 -4.03 -24.79
N HIS A 192 7.16 -5.29 -25.24
CA HIS A 192 8.28 -6.07 -25.73
C HIS A 192 8.98 -5.39 -26.90
N ARG A 193 8.24 -4.78 -27.83
CA ARG A 193 8.81 -3.98 -28.93
C ARG A 193 9.64 -2.80 -28.44
N VAL A 194 9.10 -2.02 -27.49
CA VAL A 194 9.78 -0.82 -26.93
C VAL A 194 11.07 -1.19 -26.19
N PHE A 195 11.04 -2.25 -25.39
CA PHE A 195 12.23 -2.68 -24.64
C PHE A 195 13.24 -3.45 -25.51
N SER A 196 12.80 -4.05 -26.63
CA SER A 196 13.68 -4.73 -27.58
C SER A 196 14.34 -3.80 -28.60
N SER A 197 13.70 -2.69 -28.99
CA SER A 197 14.25 -1.75 -29.99
C SER A 197 15.53 -1.03 -29.54
N ASN A 198 15.77 -0.94 -28.22
CA ASN A 198 16.97 -0.34 -27.65
C ASN A 198 18.24 -1.23 -27.75
N ARG A 199 18.17 -2.40 -28.41
CA ARG A 199 19.32 -3.30 -28.64
C ARG A 199 20.13 -3.00 -29.92
N LYS A 200 20.12 -1.78 -30.45
CA LYS A 200 20.91 -1.46 -31.66
C LYS A 200 22.43 -1.43 -31.46
N ASP A 201 22.95 -1.44 -30.23
CA ASP A 201 24.39 -1.30 -29.96
C ASP A 201 25.12 -2.57 -29.45
N MET A 202 24.53 -3.76 -29.54
CA MET A 202 25.29 -4.96 -29.18
C MET A 202 24.85 -6.21 -29.95
N PHE A 203 25.67 -6.55 -30.94
CA PHE A 203 25.71 -7.73 -31.81
C PHE A 203 25.27 -7.57 -33.27
N SER A 204 26.24 -7.92 -34.11
CA SER A 204 26.23 -8.00 -35.56
C SER A 204 25.10 -8.86 -36.12
N ARG A 205 24.75 -8.55 -37.37
CA ARG A 205 23.69 -9.11 -38.22
C ARG A 205 23.82 -10.61 -38.59
N THR A 206 24.40 -11.44 -37.73
CA THR A 206 24.54 -12.89 -37.99
C THR A 206 24.11 -13.68 -36.77
N ASN A 207 22.81 -13.68 -36.48
CA ASN A 207 22.02 -14.74 -35.84
C ASN A 207 20.61 -14.21 -35.53
N ILE A 208 19.78 -14.05 -36.57
CA ILE A 208 18.31 -13.88 -36.45
C ILE A 208 17.68 -15.27 -36.18
N SER A 209 18.27 -16.03 -35.26
CA SER A 209 17.96 -17.45 -34.99
C SER A 209 17.84 -17.76 -33.49
N SER A 210 17.66 -16.74 -32.66
CA SER A 210 17.30 -16.89 -31.25
C SER A 210 16.20 -15.91 -30.86
N CYS A 211 15.07 -15.93 -31.58
CA CYS A 211 13.80 -15.62 -30.93
C CYS A 211 13.60 -16.73 -29.90
N ARG A 212 13.85 -16.45 -28.62
CA ARG A 212 13.53 -17.39 -27.55
C ARG A 212 12.04 -17.69 -27.65
N GLN A 213 11.71 -18.93 -28.00
CA GLN A 213 10.35 -19.37 -28.28
C GLN A 213 9.50 -19.21 -27.02
N GLN A 214 8.32 -18.61 -27.17
CA GLN A 214 7.37 -18.45 -26.07
C GLN A 214 6.51 -19.69 -25.99
N LYS A 215 6.10 -20.09 -24.79
CA LYS A 215 5.44 -21.40 -24.57
C LYS A 215 3.99 -21.22 -24.18
N ILE A 216 3.11 -22.07 -24.71
CA ILE A 216 1.69 -22.18 -24.33
C ILE A 216 1.41 -23.61 -23.85
N MET A 217 0.79 -23.73 -22.68
CA MET A 217 0.52 -25.00 -22.02
C MET A 217 -0.95 -25.08 -21.60
N VAL A 218 -1.57 -26.25 -21.79
CA VAL A 218 -2.87 -26.58 -21.21
C VAL A 218 -2.65 -27.00 -19.75
N THR A 219 -3.50 -26.52 -18.83
CA THR A 219 -3.38 -26.84 -17.41
C THR A 219 -4.72 -27.32 -16.83
N PRO A 220 -4.71 -28.07 -15.71
CA PRO A 220 -5.95 -28.50 -15.05
C PRO A 220 -6.89 -27.33 -14.67
N TYR A 221 -6.35 -26.14 -14.43
CA TYR A 221 -7.13 -24.94 -14.10
C TYR A 221 -7.50 -24.06 -15.31
N GLY A 222 -7.04 -24.39 -16.53
CA GLY A 222 -7.26 -23.58 -17.73
C GLY A 222 -6.06 -23.63 -18.68
N GLY A 223 -5.24 -22.56 -18.68
CA GLY A 223 -4.04 -22.48 -19.51
C GLY A 223 -2.91 -21.70 -18.84
N ARG A 224 -1.69 -21.87 -19.35
CA ARG A 224 -0.50 -21.14 -18.90
C ARG A 224 0.33 -20.68 -20.10
N LEU A 225 0.62 -19.38 -20.16
CA LEU A 225 1.62 -18.82 -21.08
C LEU A 225 2.92 -18.64 -20.30
N CYS A 226 4.05 -18.93 -20.93
CA CYS A 226 5.37 -18.66 -20.39
C CYS A 226 6.15 -17.79 -21.37
N TYR A 227 6.42 -16.57 -20.93
CA TYR A 227 7.18 -15.57 -21.64
C TYR A 227 8.61 -15.49 -21.09
N ILE A 228 9.60 -15.58 -21.96
CA ILE A 228 10.99 -15.25 -21.64
C ILE A 228 11.19 -13.78 -21.99
N LEU A 229 11.43 -12.96 -20.97
CA LEU A 229 11.68 -11.53 -21.11
C LEU A 229 13.04 -11.27 -21.78
N PRO A 230 13.29 -10.05 -22.32
CA PRO A 230 14.51 -9.73 -23.06
C PRO A 230 15.82 -10.06 -22.33
N GLN A 231 15.87 -9.93 -21.00
CA GLN A 231 17.05 -10.26 -20.19
C GLN A 231 17.05 -11.69 -19.62
N GLY A 232 16.04 -12.49 -19.98
CA GLY A 232 15.96 -13.92 -19.64
C GLY A 232 15.23 -14.26 -18.35
N ASN A 233 14.66 -13.30 -17.64
CA ASN A 233 13.72 -13.63 -16.56
C ASN A 233 12.41 -14.17 -17.14
N LEU A 234 11.72 -14.98 -16.34
CA LEU A 234 10.49 -15.66 -16.76
C LEU A 234 9.26 -14.89 -16.28
N LEU A 235 8.28 -14.77 -17.16
CA LEU A 235 6.95 -14.25 -16.90
C LEU A 235 5.93 -15.34 -17.22
N TYR A 236 5.22 -15.82 -16.21
CA TYR A 236 4.13 -16.78 -16.36
C TYR A 236 2.78 -16.06 -16.33
N VAL A 237 1.92 -16.34 -17.30
CA VAL A 237 0.53 -15.88 -17.29
C VAL A 237 -0.36 -17.09 -17.09
N HIS A 238 -1.00 -17.17 -15.93
CA HIS A 238 -1.93 -18.21 -15.55
C HIS A 238 -3.35 -17.79 -15.96
N LEU A 239 -3.89 -18.41 -17.00
CA LEU A 239 -5.25 -18.17 -17.50
C LEU A 239 -6.22 -19.09 -16.75
N LYS A 240 -6.99 -18.51 -15.83
CA LYS A 240 -7.90 -19.28 -14.97
C LYS A 240 -9.27 -19.41 -15.62
N ASP A 241 -9.79 -20.63 -15.58
CA ASP A 241 -11.15 -20.94 -16.00
C ASP A 241 -12.11 -20.95 -14.82
N LYS A 242 -13.10 -20.05 -14.85
CA LYS A 242 -14.14 -19.96 -13.81
C LYS A 242 -14.93 -21.26 -13.62
N GLN A 243 -14.99 -22.14 -14.64
CA GLN A 243 -15.69 -23.43 -14.56
C GLN A 243 -14.85 -24.52 -13.91
N ARG A 244 -13.51 -24.41 -13.94
CA ARG A 244 -12.60 -25.41 -13.37
C ARG A 244 -12.03 -25.01 -12.02
N ILE A 245 -11.89 -23.71 -11.76
CA ILE A 245 -11.28 -23.20 -10.54
C ILE A 245 -12.01 -21.95 -10.00
N ARG A 246 -11.96 -21.74 -8.68
CA ARG A 246 -12.46 -20.52 -8.03
C ARG A 246 -11.80 -19.27 -8.59
N HIS A 247 -12.64 -18.29 -8.87
CA HIS A 247 -12.25 -16.93 -9.27
C HIS A 247 -12.25 -15.99 -8.05
N LYS A 248 -11.71 -14.77 -8.23
CA LYS A 248 -11.48 -13.69 -7.24
C LYS A 248 -10.05 -13.65 -6.70
N LYS A 249 -9.64 -12.43 -6.34
CA LYS A 249 -8.29 -12.08 -5.88
C LYS A 249 -7.76 -13.01 -4.78
N ARG A 250 -8.50 -13.22 -3.69
CA ARG A 250 -8.11 -14.13 -2.60
C ARG A 250 -7.76 -15.55 -3.07
N TRP A 251 -8.56 -16.14 -3.96
CA TRP A 251 -8.33 -17.51 -4.46
C TRP A 251 -7.14 -17.56 -5.42
N SER A 252 -6.91 -16.50 -6.20
CA SER A 252 -5.68 -16.32 -6.97
C SER A 252 -4.44 -16.19 -6.06
N GLN A 253 -4.58 -15.53 -4.90
CA GLN A 253 -3.51 -15.47 -3.89
C GLN A 253 -3.19 -16.83 -3.27
N ILE A 254 -4.22 -17.59 -2.89
CA ILE A 254 -4.07 -18.95 -2.38
C ILE A 254 -3.39 -19.85 -3.43
N MET A 255 -3.81 -19.75 -4.70
CA MET A 255 -3.24 -20.50 -5.82
C MET A 255 -1.72 -20.29 -5.94
N TYR A 256 -1.25 -19.04 -5.93
CA TYR A 256 0.18 -18.79 -6.04
C TYR A 256 0.95 -19.14 -4.77
N MET A 257 0.35 -19.01 -3.58
CA MET A 257 1.04 -19.39 -2.34
C MET A 257 1.30 -20.89 -2.31
N PHE A 258 0.31 -21.72 -2.67
CA PHE A 258 0.51 -23.17 -2.76
C PHE A 258 1.47 -23.56 -3.89
N TYR A 259 1.41 -22.90 -5.05
CA TYR A 259 2.30 -23.22 -6.16
C TYR A 259 3.75 -22.79 -5.91
N LEU A 260 3.99 -21.57 -5.45
CA LEU A 260 5.34 -21.03 -5.33
C LEU A 260 6.01 -21.50 -4.05
N LEU A 261 5.28 -21.52 -2.93
CA LEU A 261 5.84 -21.89 -1.63
C LEU A 261 5.71 -23.39 -1.35
N GLY A 262 4.58 -23.99 -1.72
CA GLY A 262 4.36 -25.43 -1.57
C GLY A 262 5.07 -26.25 -2.65
N TRP A 263 4.75 -26.01 -3.92
CA TRP A 263 5.29 -26.81 -5.03
C TRP A 263 6.74 -26.46 -5.38
N LYS A 264 7.06 -25.19 -5.65
CA LYS A 264 8.43 -24.83 -6.08
C LYS A 264 9.46 -24.88 -4.96
N LEU A 265 9.10 -24.40 -3.77
CA LEU A 265 10.02 -24.33 -2.64
C LEU A 265 9.97 -25.58 -1.75
N PHE A 266 8.83 -25.91 -1.13
CA PHE A 266 8.76 -27.00 -0.14
C PHE A 266 9.05 -28.38 -0.75
N ARG A 267 8.40 -28.75 -1.86
CA ARG A 267 8.57 -30.08 -2.49
C ARG A 267 10.00 -30.37 -2.94
N LYS A 268 10.75 -29.33 -3.37
CA LYS A 268 12.18 -29.45 -3.68
C LYS A 268 12.95 -30.04 -2.50
N TYR A 269 12.68 -29.55 -1.28
CA TYR A 269 13.36 -29.99 -0.06
C TYR A 269 12.77 -31.27 0.50
N ASP A 270 11.47 -31.48 0.39
CA ASP A 270 10.80 -32.72 0.83
C ASP A 270 11.39 -33.94 0.10
N ASN A 271 11.51 -33.85 -1.23
CA ASN A 271 12.16 -34.88 -2.05
C ASN A 271 13.63 -35.12 -1.66
N LEU A 272 14.35 -34.10 -1.18
CA LEU A 272 15.74 -34.23 -0.72
C LEU A 272 15.80 -34.90 0.66
N VAL A 273 14.86 -34.59 1.56
CA VAL A 273 14.75 -35.23 2.89
C VAL A 273 14.38 -36.70 2.76
N GLU A 274 13.51 -37.06 1.82
CA GLU A 274 13.14 -38.44 1.53
C GLU A 274 14.31 -39.27 0.99
N LYS A 275 15.15 -38.66 0.14
CA LYS A 275 16.35 -39.31 -0.43
C LYS A 275 17.52 -39.41 0.54
N ALA A 276 17.60 -38.52 1.53
CA ALA A 276 18.67 -38.52 2.51
C ALA A 276 18.57 -39.76 3.43
N THR A 277 19.65 -40.55 3.49
CA THR A 277 19.71 -41.75 4.34
C THR A 277 20.28 -41.46 5.72
N ASP A 278 21.16 -40.46 5.84
CA ASP A 278 21.83 -40.10 7.09
C ASP A 278 21.01 -39.05 7.88
N PRO A 279 20.79 -39.23 9.20
CA PRO A 279 20.15 -38.21 10.04
C PRO A 279 20.84 -36.83 9.99
N THR A 280 22.17 -36.78 9.84
CA THR A 280 22.90 -35.50 9.76
C THR A 280 22.66 -34.76 8.43
N GLU A 281 22.48 -35.49 7.34
CA GLU A 281 22.10 -34.94 6.04
C GLU A 281 20.68 -34.37 6.09
N LYS A 282 19.74 -35.11 6.71
CA LYS A 282 18.36 -34.63 6.92
C LYS A 282 18.31 -33.31 7.69
N GLU A 283 19.14 -33.16 8.73
CA GLU A 283 19.23 -31.91 9.49
C GLU A 283 19.80 -30.76 8.65
N ARG A 284 20.81 -31.02 7.81
CA ARG A 284 21.37 -30.00 6.89
C ARG A 284 20.31 -29.54 5.88
N VAL A 285 19.63 -30.48 5.23
CA VAL A 285 18.56 -30.18 4.25
C VAL A 285 17.43 -29.36 4.89
N LYS A 286 17.02 -29.70 6.12
CA LYS A 286 16.04 -28.90 6.88
C LYS A 286 16.53 -27.50 7.17
N LYS A 287 17.81 -27.33 7.55
CA LYS A 287 18.39 -26.02 7.79
C LYS A 287 18.47 -25.18 6.50
N ASP A 288 18.81 -25.80 5.38
CA ASP A 288 18.85 -25.14 4.07
C ASP A 288 17.45 -24.71 3.62
N PHE A 289 16.44 -25.55 3.86
CA PHE A 289 15.04 -25.19 3.65
C PHE A 289 14.63 -23.96 4.47
N GLU A 290 14.95 -23.93 5.77
CA GLU A 290 14.63 -22.77 6.62
C GLU A 290 15.32 -21.49 6.13
N ASN A 291 16.57 -21.58 5.66
CA ASN A 291 17.32 -20.45 5.10
C ASN A 291 16.70 -19.96 3.78
N GLU A 292 16.44 -20.85 2.80
CA GLU A 292 15.83 -20.47 1.52
C GLU A 292 14.40 -19.94 1.73
N LYS A 293 13.63 -20.52 2.65
CA LYS A 293 12.31 -20.04 3.08
C LYS A 293 12.36 -18.65 3.71
N HIS A 294 13.43 -18.32 4.44
CA HIS A 294 13.61 -16.99 5.02
C HIS A 294 14.01 -15.93 3.98
N ASN A 295 14.77 -16.34 2.96
CA ASN A 295 15.29 -15.51 1.87
C ASN A 295 14.41 -15.51 0.61
N THR A 296 13.22 -16.11 0.69
CA THR A 296 12.20 -16.10 -0.36
C THR A 296 11.10 -15.11 -0.01
N TYR A 297 10.72 -14.28 -0.97
CA TYR A 297 9.69 -13.25 -0.83
C TYR A 297 8.64 -13.34 -1.93
N VAL A 298 7.41 -12.95 -1.61
CA VAL A 298 6.29 -12.84 -2.55
C VAL A 298 5.82 -11.38 -2.58
N LEU A 299 5.91 -10.75 -3.74
CA LEU A 299 5.43 -9.40 -3.99
C LEU A 299 4.00 -9.48 -4.55
N ALA A 300 3.02 -9.04 -3.76
CA ALA A 300 1.63 -8.91 -4.22
C ALA A 300 1.48 -7.61 -5.03
N LEU A 301 0.87 -7.73 -6.21
CA LEU A 301 0.62 -6.65 -7.16
C LEU A 301 -0.83 -6.68 -7.66
N ASP A 302 -1.39 -5.51 -7.92
CA ASP A 302 -2.65 -5.35 -8.64
C ASP A 302 -2.36 -5.07 -10.13
N GLY A 303 -3.34 -5.30 -11.00
CA GLY A 303 -3.19 -5.20 -12.46
C GLY A 303 -2.96 -3.78 -12.98
N ASP A 304 -3.16 -2.77 -12.14
CA ASP A 304 -3.04 -1.35 -12.44
C ASP A 304 -1.83 -0.67 -11.74
N THR A 305 -0.98 -1.44 -11.06
CA THR A 305 0.19 -0.89 -10.34
C THR A 305 1.34 -0.53 -11.29
N ASP A 306 1.90 0.68 -11.14
CA ASP A 306 3.21 1.07 -11.68
C ASP A 306 4.22 1.26 -10.55
N PHE A 307 5.40 0.64 -10.66
CA PHE A 307 6.48 0.77 -9.68
C PHE A 307 7.87 0.81 -10.32
N GLN A 308 8.85 1.29 -9.54
CA GLN A 308 10.26 1.31 -9.93
C GLN A 308 11.05 0.15 -9.29
N PRO A 309 12.09 -0.38 -9.95
CA PRO A 309 12.95 -1.42 -9.38
C PRO A 309 13.59 -1.05 -8.04
N SER A 310 13.93 0.24 -7.85
CA SER A 310 14.45 0.76 -6.59
C SER A 310 13.46 0.59 -5.44
N SER A 311 12.17 0.84 -5.68
CA SER A 311 11.10 0.67 -4.69
C SER A 311 11.03 -0.77 -4.18
N LEU A 312 11.14 -1.76 -5.08
CA LEU A 312 11.17 -3.17 -4.68
C LEU A 312 12.42 -3.50 -3.86
N MET A 313 13.59 -3.01 -4.29
CA MET A 313 14.85 -3.27 -3.58
C MET A 313 14.78 -2.75 -2.13
N LEU A 314 14.19 -1.58 -1.92
CA LEU A 314 14.00 -1.01 -0.58
C LEU A 314 13.11 -1.89 0.32
N LEU A 315 12.11 -2.59 -0.23
CA LEU A 315 11.31 -3.55 0.53
C LEU A 315 12.13 -4.81 0.85
N VAL A 316 12.86 -5.34 -0.12
CA VAL A 316 13.74 -6.52 0.08
C VAL A 316 14.77 -6.23 1.15
N ASP A 317 15.48 -5.10 1.07
CA ASP A 317 16.48 -4.69 2.06
C ASP A 317 15.88 -4.54 3.45
N ARG A 318 14.64 -4.04 3.53
CA ARG A 318 13.91 -3.91 4.80
C ARG A 318 13.63 -5.28 5.42
N LEU A 319 13.11 -6.23 4.64
CA LEU A 319 12.84 -7.59 5.13
C LEU A 319 14.14 -8.35 5.43
N ARG A 320 15.21 -8.18 4.66
CA ARG A 320 16.51 -8.80 4.96
C ARG A 320 17.10 -8.31 6.27
N ARG A 321 16.99 -7.01 6.54
CA ARG A 321 17.53 -6.42 7.78
C ARG A 321 16.80 -6.89 9.03
N TYR A 322 15.49 -7.11 8.95
CA TYR A 322 14.67 -7.41 10.13
C TYR A 322 14.03 -8.81 10.05
N PRO A 323 14.66 -9.85 10.64
CA PRO A 323 14.17 -11.23 10.56
C PRO A 323 12.83 -11.46 11.28
N GLY A 324 12.35 -10.54 12.12
CA GLY A 324 11.01 -10.59 12.72
C GLY A 324 9.88 -10.00 11.87
N VAL A 325 10.19 -9.43 10.70
CA VAL A 325 9.21 -8.76 9.81
C VAL A 325 8.67 -9.76 8.78
N GLY A 326 7.36 -10.03 8.87
CA GLY A 326 6.70 -10.95 7.94
C GLY A 326 6.23 -10.27 6.64
N ALA A 327 5.99 -8.96 6.66
CA ALA A 327 5.60 -8.21 5.48
C ALA A 327 6.03 -6.74 5.57
N ALA A 328 6.29 -6.11 4.43
CA ALA A 328 6.44 -4.67 4.31
C ALA A 328 5.69 -4.13 3.10
N CYS A 329 5.04 -2.98 3.28
CA CYS A 329 4.35 -2.28 2.21
C CYS A 329 5.05 -0.96 1.85
N GLY A 330 4.97 -0.60 0.56
CA GLY A 330 5.39 0.71 0.08
C GLY A 330 4.34 1.80 0.32
N ARG A 331 4.73 3.04 0.02
CA ARG A 331 3.83 4.17 -0.12
C ARG A 331 3.11 4.09 -1.47
N ILE A 332 1.80 4.27 -1.43
CA ILE A 332 0.94 4.18 -2.61
C ILE A 332 0.46 5.57 -3.02
N HIS A 333 0.65 5.91 -4.28
CA HIS A 333 0.28 7.18 -4.89
C HIS A 333 -0.89 7.00 -5.85
N PRO A 334 -2.05 7.60 -5.58
CA PRO A 334 -3.19 7.51 -6.49
C PRO A 334 -2.97 8.37 -7.74
N THR A 335 -3.24 7.79 -8.91
CA THR A 335 -3.14 8.42 -10.23
C THR A 335 -4.52 8.49 -10.89
N GLY A 336 -4.70 9.46 -11.79
CA GLY A 336 -5.98 9.75 -12.44
C GLY A 336 -6.28 11.25 -12.46
N MET A 337 -7.45 11.59 -12.99
CA MET A 337 -7.91 12.97 -13.22
C MET A 337 -9.22 13.25 -12.48
N GLY A 338 -9.45 14.51 -12.15
CA GLY A 338 -10.72 15.01 -11.62
C GLY A 338 -10.83 15.12 -10.09
N PRO A 339 -11.91 15.75 -9.59
CA PRO A 339 -12.06 16.08 -8.17
C PRO A 339 -12.07 14.87 -7.24
N MET A 340 -12.61 13.73 -7.68
CA MET A 340 -12.62 12.51 -6.89
C MET A 340 -11.20 11.96 -6.67
N VAL A 341 -10.33 12.09 -7.67
CA VAL A 341 -8.92 11.70 -7.53
C VAL A 341 -8.18 12.70 -6.65
N TRP A 342 -8.47 14.00 -6.73
CA TRP A 342 -7.90 15.02 -5.84
C TRP A 342 -8.21 14.75 -4.37
N TYR A 343 -9.47 14.43 -4.06
CA TYR A 343 -9.89 14.01 -2.72
C TYR A 343 -9.05 12.82 -2.23
N GLN A 344 -8.92 11.78 -3.06
CA GLN A 344 -8.18 10.56 -2.72
C GLN A 344 -6.67 10.79 -2.60
N LYS A 345 -6.09 11.69 -3.41
CA LYS A 345 -4.67 12.10 -3.30
C LYS A 345 -4.36 12.66 -1.92
N PHE A 346 -5.20 13.59 -1.42
CA PHE A 346 -4.99 14.14 -0.09
C PHE A 346 -5.29 13.12 1.02
N GLU A 347 -6.36 12.33 0.88
CA GLU A 347 -6.71 11.28 1.83
C GLU A 347 -5.57 10.26 2.01
N TYR A 348 -5.02 9.76 0.90
CA TYR A 348 -3.89 8.81 0.92
C TYR A 348 -2.64 9.46 1.52
N ALA A 349 -2.36 10.71 1.18
CA ALA A 349 -1.24 11.45 1.73
C ALA A 349 -1.35 11.56 3.25
N VAL A 350 -2.46 12.08 3.79
CA VAL A 350 -2.67 12.20 5.24
C VAL A 350 -2.64 10.84 5.93
N GLY A 351 -3.24 9.82 5.33
CA GLY A 351 -3.21 8.44 5.84
C GLY A 351 -1.79 7.87 5.91
N HIS A 352 -0.94 8.12 4.91
CA HIS A 352 0.46 7.68 4.91
C HIS A 352 1.34 8.50 5.85
N TRP A 353 1.17 9.83 5.86
CA TRP A 353 1.94 10.73 6.70
C TRP A 353 1.66 10.50 8.18
N LEU A 354 0.41 10.48 8.59
CA LEU A 354 0.05 10.44 10.01
C LEU A 354 -0.26 9.02 10.47
N GLN A 355 -1.31 8.40 9.91
CA GLN A 355 -1.82 7.14 10.42
C GLN A 355 -0.80 5.99 10.24
N LYS A 356 -0.39 5.66 9.01
CA LYS A 356 0.55 4.53 8.80
C LYS A 356 1.90 4.73 9.46
N SER A 357 2.43 5.96 9.45
CA SER A 357 3.71 6.27 10.10
C SER A 357 3.62 6.07 11.62
N SER A 358 2.52 6.54 12.25
CA SER A 358 2.30 6.32 13.69
C SER A 358 2.08 4.86 14.04
N GLU A 359 1.31 4.12 13.23
CA GLU A 359 1.10 2.67 13.38
C GLU A 359 2.44 1.92 13.32
N HIS A 360 3.28 2.25 12.35
CA HIS A 360 4.61 1.66 12.20
C HIS A 360 5.55 1.96 13.38
N VAL A 361 5.48 3.17 13.93
CA VAL A 361 6.33 3.57 15.07
C VAL A 361 5.87 2.96 16.39
N PHE A 362 4.56 3.05 16.69
CA PHE A 362 4.02 2.55 17.96
C PHE A 362 3.90 1.02 18.00
N GLY A 363 3.84 0.35 16.85
CA GLY A 363 3.87 -1.09 16.77
C GLY A 363 4.02 -1.62 15.35
N CYS A 364 2.89 -1.94 14.72
CA CYS A 364 2.80 -2.50 13.38
C CYS A 364 1.76 -1.76 12.56
N VAL A 365 1.87 -1.84 11.23
CA VAL A 365 0.79 -1.43 10.34
C VAL A 365 -0.27 -2.53 10.29
N LEU A 366 -1.55 -2.15 10.26
CA LEU A 366 -2.67 -3.11 10.32
C LEU A 366 -3.04 -3.72 8.96
N CYS A 367 -2.54 -3.17 7.86
CA CYS A 367 -2.83 -3.63 6.51
C CYS A 367 -1.70 -3.27 5.54
N SER A 368 -1.22 -4.28 4.80
CA SER A 368 -0.35 -4.14 3.64
C SER A 368 -1.24 -4.19 2.39
N PRO A 369 -1.39 -3.08 1.64
CA PRO A 369 -2.27 -3.05 0.46
C PRO A 369 -1.78 -4.03 -0.62
N GLY A 370 -2.71 -4.76 -1.25
CA GLY A 370 -2.38 -5.77 -2.24
C GLY A 370 -1.74 -5.25 -3.54
N CYS A 371 -1.74 -3.94 -3.77
CA CYS A 371 -1.19 -3.35 -4.99
C CYS A 371 0.36 -3.30 -5.01
N PHE A 372 1.04 -3.19 -3.86
CA PHE A 372 2.51 -3.19 -3.77
C PHE A 372 3.02 -3.53 -2.37
N SER A 373 3.00 -4.82 -2.03
CA SER A 373 3.42 -5.32 -0.71
C SER A 373 4.25 -6.60 -0.81
N LEU A 374 5.38 -6.64 -0.08
CA LEU A 374 6.30 -7.76 -0.05
C LEU A 374 6.10 -8.60 1.21
N PHE A 375 5.87 -9.90 1.04
CA PHE A 375 5.64 -10.88 2.10
C PHE A 375 6.78 -11.88 2.15
N ARG A 376 7.22 -12.26 3.35
CA ARG A 376 8.22 -13.32 3.52
C ARG A 376 7.56 -14.70 3.45
N ALA A 377 8.18 -15.62 2.70
CA ALA A 377 7.69 -17.00 2.60
C ALA A 377 7.61 -17.69 3.96
N SER A 378 8.60 -17.52 4.85
CA SER A 378 8.54 -18.07 6.21
C SER A 378 7.35 -17.60 7.03
N ALA A 379 6.85 -16.39 6.78
CA ALA A 379 5.70 -15.84 7.49
C ALA A 379 4.38 -16.33 6.88
N LEU A 380 4.31 -16.47 5.55
CA LEU A 380 3.15 -17.04 4.86
C LEU A 380 2.99 -18.54 5.15
N MET A 381 4.09 -19.29 5.24
CA MET A 381 4.12 -20.74 5.49
C MET A 381 4.00 -21.11 6.98
N ASP A 382 3.79 -20.15 7.87
CA ASP A 382 3.57 -20.42 9.29
C ASP A 382 2.23 -21.17 9.49
N ASP A 383 2.18 -22.10 10.44
CA ASP A 383 1.18 -23.19 10.54
C ASP A 383 -0.28 -22.70 10.54
N ASN A 384 -0.50 -21.47 11.02
CA ASN A 384 -1.82 -20.87 11.18
C ASN A 384 -2.10 -19.72 10.23
N VAL A 385 -1.17 -19.36 9.33
CA VAL A 385 -1.38 -18.28 8.35
C VAL A 385 -2.05 -18.85 7.11
N LEU A 386 -1.32 -19.58 6.26
CA LEU A 386 -1.86 -20.10 5.01
C LEU A 386 -3.04 -21.05 5.22
N LYS A 387 -2.99 -21.89 6.27
CA LYS A 387 -4.08 -22.82 6.61
C LYS A 387 -5.38 -22.10 6.96
N LYS A 388 -5.33 -21.01 7.74
CA LYS A 388 -6.51 -20.19 8.03
C LYS A 388 -6.92 -19.40 6.79
N TYR A 389 -5.94 -18.83 6.08
CA TYR A 389 -6.19 -18.01 4.90
C TYR A 389 -6.89 -18.77 3.77
N SER A 390 -6.71 -20.09 3.68
CA SER A 390 -7.38 -20.96 2.69
C SER A 390 -8.78 -21.44 3.10
N THR A 391 -9.26 -21.12 4.31
CA THR A 391 -10.57 -21.59 4.80
C THR A 391 -11.74 -21.00 4.02
N LYS A 392 -12.77 -21.81 3.73
CA LYS A 392 -13.94 -21.34 2.98
C LYS A 392 -14.79 -20.40 3.85
N ALA A 393 -15.33 -19.32 3.27
CA ALA A 393 -16.28 -18.46 3.95
C ALA A 393 -17.59 -19.25 4.18
N ALA A 394 -17.86 -19.60 5.44
CA ALA A 394 -19.04 -20.39 5.83
C ALA A 394 -20.19 -19.53 6.34
N GLU A 395 -19.89 -18.37 6.91
CA GLU A 395 -20.86 -17.50 7.61
C GLU A 395 -20.86 -16.11 6.96
N ALA A 396 -21.95 -15.36 7.13
CA ALA A 396 -22.07 -14.00 6.60
C ALA A 396 -20.90 -13.07 7.00
N ALA A 397 -20.43 -13.17 8.24
CA ALA A 397 -19.30 -12.36 8.71
C ALA A 397 -17.99 -12.72 8.00
N HIS A 398 -17.79 -14.00 7.67
CA HIS A 398 -16.61 -14.47 6.93
C HIS A 398 -16.54 -13.88 5.52
N TYR A 399 -17.67 -13.68 4.83
CA TYR A 399 -17.66 -13.02 3.52
C TYR A 399 -17.21 -11.56 3.61
N VAL A 400 -17.61 -10.83 4.66
CA VAL A 400 -17.20 -9.44 4.89
C VAL A 400 -15.74 -9.36 5.33
N GLN A 401 -15.29 -10.27 6.19
CA GLN A 401 -13.94 -10.23 6.75
C GLN A 401 -12.89 -10.78 5.76
N TYR A 402 -13.16 -11.95 5.15
CA TYR A 402 -12.17 -12.70 4.39
C TYR A 402 -12.15 -12.32 2.91
N ASP A 403 -13.32 -12.15 2.28
CA ASP A 403 -13.41 -11.98 0.82
C ASP A 403 -13.46 -10.51 0.36
N GLN A 404 -13.87 -9.59 1.23
CA GLN A 404 -13.92 -8.14 0.94
C GLN A 404 -12.70 -7.36 1.48
N GLY A 405 -11.89 -7.99 2.33
CA GLY A 405 -10.71 -7.39 2.97
C GLY A 405 -9.57 -8.39 3.11
N GLU A 406 -9.34 -9.17 2.06
CA GLU A 406 -8.39 -10.29 2.01
C GLU A 406 -6.96 -9.87 2.40
N ASP A 407 -6.51 -8.71 1.91
CA ASP A 407 -5.19 -8.15 2.23
C ASP A 407 -5.08 -7.83 3.74
N ARG A 408 -6.13 -7.21 4.31
CA ARG A 408 -6.17 -6.87 5.74
C ARG A 408 -6.27 -8.11 6.60
N TRP A 409 -7.06 -9.09 6.19
CA TRP A 409 -7.22 -10.34 6.92
C TRP A 409 -5.92 -11.14 6.95
N LEU A 410 -5.18 -11.21 5.82
CA LEU A 410 -3.84 -11.81 5.79
C LEU A 410 -2.89 -11.11 6.79
N CYS A 411 -2.90 -9.77 6.84
CA CYS A 411 -2.13 -9.03 7.84
C CYS A 411 -2.58 -9.32 9.28
N THR A 412 -3.88 -9.41 9.55
CA THR A 412 -4.39 -9.79 10.89
C THR A 412 -3.86 -11.16 11.30
N LEU A 413 -3.86 -12.15 10.41
CA LEU A 413 -3.30 -13.48 10.67
C LEU A 413 -1.80 -13.43 10.98
N LEU A 414 -1.02 -12.66 10.22
CA LEU A 414 0.41 -12.45 10.47
C LEU A 414 0.66 -11.81 11.84
N LEU A 415 -0.08 -10.75 12.17
CA LEU A 415 0.03 -10.05 13.46
C LEU A 415 -0.32 -10.98 14.63
N GLN A 416 -1.40 -11.76 14.50
CA GLN A 416 -1.83 -12.76 15.47
C GLN A 416 -0.81 -13.91 15.62
N GLN A 417 -0.04 -14.24 14.58
CA GLN A 417 1.03 -15.23 14.66
C GLN A 417 2.34 -14.71 15.24
N GLY A 418 2.48 -13.40 15.46
CA GLY A 418 3.69 -12.82 16.05
C GLY A 418 4.62 -12.12 15.06
N TRP A 419 4.25 -12.08 13.78
CA TRP A 419 5.01 -11.37 12.75
C TRP A 419 4.75 -9.87 12.81
N ARG A 420 5.79 -9.08 12.53
CA ARG A 420 5.64 -7.63 12.34
C ARG A 420 5.29 -7.31 10.90
N VAL A 421 4.36 -6.37 10.71
CA VAL A 421 4.04 -5.77 9.42
C VAL A 421 4.53 -4.32 9.42
N GLU A 422 5.36 -3.97 8.44
CA GLU A 422 6.04 -2.67 8.36
C GLU A 422 5.59 -1.82 7.16
N TYR A 423 5.80 -0.52 7.29
CA TYR A 423 5.65 0.44 6.21
C TYR A 423 7.01 1.05 5.86
N ASN A 424 7.37 1.02 4.58
CA ASN A 424 8.58 1.66 4.08
C ASN A 424 8.21 2.91 3.27
N ALA A 425 8.35 4.06 3.93
CA ALA A 425 7.97 5.34 3.34
C ALA A 425 8.82 5.76 2.13
N ALA A 426 9.99 5.16 1.88
CA ALA A 426 10.85 5.48 0.74
C ALA A 426 10.57 4.58 -0.49
N SER A 427 9.70 3.58 -0.34
CA SER A 427 9.37 2.64 -1.40
C SER A 427 8.05 3.08 -2.04
N ASP A 428 8.11 3.78 -3.16
CA ASP A 428 6.93 4.36 -3.82
C ASP A 428 6.38 3.48 -4.96
N ALA A 429 5.05 3.39 -5.05
CA ALA A 429 4.31 2.80 -6.15
C ALA A 429 3.04 3.59 -6.47
N TYR A 430 2.53 3.45 -7.69
CA TYR A 430 1.41 4.21 -8.23
C TYR A 430 0.26 3.28 -8.64
N THR A 431 -0.99 3.68 -8.42
CA THR A 431 -2.21 2.89 -8.74
C THR A 431 -3.29 3.81 -9.30
N ASN A 432 -4.22 3.27 -10.09
CA ASN A 432 -5.36 4.04 -10.60
C ASN A 432 -6.42 4.20 -9.51
N ALA A 433 -6.76 5.46 -9.21
CA ALA A 433 -7.86 5.75 -8.30
C ALA A 433 -9.20 5.82 -9.06
N PRO A 434 -10.32 5.41 -8.42
CA PRO A 434 -11.66 5.66 -8.92
C PRO A 434 -11.87 7.12 -9.32
N GLN A 435 -12.24 7.36 -10.58
CA GLN A 435 -12.50 8.71 -11.09
C GLN A 435 -13.97 9.11 -10.90
N GLU A 436 -14.88 8.12 -10.98
CA GLU A 436 -16.31 8.33 -10.86
C GLU A 436 -16.79 8.19 -9.41
N PHE A 437 -17.76 9.01 -9.01
CA PHE A 437 -18.32 9.00 -7.67
C PHE A 437 -18.93 7.64 -7.28
N ALA A 438 -19.60 6.98 -8.24
CA ALA A 438 -20.18 5.67 -8.03
C ALA A 438 -19.13 4.56 -7.84
N GLU A 439 -18.01 4.64 -8.57
CA GLU A 439 -16.91 3.68 -8.43
C GLU A 439 -16.23 3.83 -7.06
N PHE A 440 -15.98 5.08 -6.63
CA PHE A 440 -15.46 5.39 -5.30
C PHE A 440 -16.37 4.84 -4.18
N TYR A 441 -17.68 5.09 -4.23
CA TYR A 441 -18.62 4.58 -3.23
C TYR A 441 -18.64 3.05 -3.19
N ASN A 442 -18.60 2.39 -4.36
CA ASN A 442 -18.58 0.94 -4.43
C ASN A 442 -17.28 0.32 -3.92
N GLN A 443 -16.14 0.99 -4.09
CA GLN A 443 -14.88 0.57 -3.46
C GLN A 443 -14.99 0.64 -1.93
N ARG A 444 -15.48 1.75 -1.39
CA ARG A 444 -15.56 2.02 0.06
C ARG A 444 -16.64 1.22 0.79
N ARG A 445 -17.66 0.77 0.06
CA ARG A 445 -18.62 -0.24 0.53
C ARG A 445 -17.95 -1.56 0.94
N ARG A 446 -16.82 -1.91 0.31
CA ARG A 446 -16.05 -3.12 0.63
C ARG A 446 -15.05 -2.87 1.75
N TRP A 447 -14.29 -1.78 1.63
CA TRP A 447 -13.18 -1.46 2.54
C TRP A 447 -13.64 -1.07 3.95
N GLY A 448 -14.76 -0.34 4.07
CA GLY A 448 -15.27 0.13 5.36
C GLY A 448 -15.61 -1.04 6.31
N PRO A 449 -16.54 -1.93 5.94
CA PRO A 449 -16.97 -3.01 6.83
C PRO A 449 -15.86 -4.03 7.06
N SER A 450 -15.03 -4.32 6.05
CA SER A 450 -13.91 -5.25 6.19
C SER A 450 -12.81 -4.71 7.09
N THR A 451 -12.56 -3.39 7.07
CA THR A 451 -11.65 -2.71 8.01
C THR A 451 -12.18 -2.81 9.44
N MET A 452 -13.48 -2.56 9.64
CA MET A 452 -14.10 -2.68 10.95
C MET A 452 -14.02 -4.10 11.49
N ALA A 453 -14.39 -5.10 10.69
CA ALA A 453 -14.39 -6.50 11.08
C ALA A 453 -12.99 -7.00 11.47
N ASN A 454 -11.99 -6.76 10.63
CA ASN A 454 -10.63 -7.25 10.88
C ASN A 454 -9.93 -6.53 12.05
N THR A 455 -10.18 -5.24 12.24
CA THR A 455 -9.64 -4.52 13.40
C THR A 455 -10.34 -4.96 14.68
N MET A 456 -11.66 -5.19 14.67
CA MET A 456 -12.38 -5.74 15.83
C MET A 456 -11.89 -7.15 16.20
N ASP A 457 -11.59 -8.01 15.22
CA ASP A 457 -10.99 -9.33 15.46
C ASP A 457 -9.62 -9.20 16.15
N LEU A 458 -8.75 -8.32 15.65
CA LEU A 458 -7.46 -8.04 16.27
C LEU A 458 -7.59 -7.48 17.70
N LEU A 459 -8.54 -6.57 17.93
CA LEU A 459 -8.79 -5.98 19.26
C LEU A 459 -9.34 -7.02 20.23
N HIS A 460 -10.24 -7.89 19.77
CA HIS A 460 -10.79 -8.99 20.57
C HIS A 460 -9.70 -9.96 21.03
N THR A 461 -8.74 -10.31 20.16
CA THR A 461 -7.59 -11.14 20.53
C THR A 461 -6.40 -10.33 21.07
N GLY A 462 -6.54 -9.02 21.25
CA GLY A 462 -5.41 -8.08 21.40
C GLY A 462 -4.47 -8.40 22.56
N VAL A 463 -5.01 -8.85 23.70
CA VAL A 463 -4.19 -9.25 24.87
C VAL A 463 -3.35 -10.49 24.57
N GLN A 464 -3.93 -11.48 23.88
CA GLN A 464 -3.22 -12.70 23.50
C GLN A 464 -2.19 -12.40 22.40
N THR A 465 -2.58 -11.59 21.43
CA THR A 465 -1.70 -11.14 20.35
C THR A 465 -0.51 -10.35 20.89
N ALA A 466 -0.69 -9.44 21.85
CA ALA A 466 0.39 -8.68 22.47
C ALA A 466 1.37 -9.56 23.28
N LYS A 467 0.92 -10.70 23.80
CA LYS A 467 1.81 -11.68 24.45
C LYS A 467 2.66 -12.44 23.42
N LYS A 468 2.11 -12.76 22.25
CA LYS A 468 2.80 -13.51 21.19
C LYS A 468 3.68 -12.63 20.31
N ASN A 469 3.22 -11.41 20.00
CA ASN A 469 3.88 -10.47 19.10
C ASN A 469 4.63 -9.39 19.89
N PRO A 470 5.97 -9.41 19.93
CA PRO A 470 6.75 -8.44 20.68
C PRO A 470 6.68 -7.02 20.11
N SER A 471 6.14 -6.85 18.90
CA SER A 471 5.95 -5.54 18.27
C SER A 471 4.60 -4.90 18.63
N LEU A 472 3.69 -5.63 19.28
CA LEU A 472 2.37 -5.13 19.69
C LEU A 472 2.32 -5.00 21.21
N SER A 473 2.34 -3.76 21.70
CA SER A 473 2.18 -3.47 23.12
C SER A 473 0.70 -3.31 23.51
N LEU A 474 0.38 -3.44 24.80
CA LEU A 474 -0.99 -3.18 25.28
C LEU A 474 -1.40 -1.71 25.07
N LEU A 475 -0.46 -0.77 25.14
CA LEU A 475 -0.69 0.64 24.81
C LEU A 475 -1.03 0.84 23.33
N TYR A 476 -0.41 0.08 22.44
CA TYR A 476 -0.75 0.08 21.03
C TYR A 476 -2.17 -0.47 20.80
N ILE A 477 -2.56 -1.54 21.50
CA ILE A 477 -3.94 -2.05 21.46
C ILE A 477 -4.92 -0.99 21.97
N LEU A 478 -4.60 -0.28 23.06
CA LEU A 478 -5.42 0.83 23.55
C LEU A 478 -5.55 1.96 22.50
N TYR A 479 -4.45 2.35 21.85
CA TYR A 479 -4.45 3.33 20.77
C TYR A 479 -5.39 2.90 19.62
N GLN A 480 -5.35 1.63 19.21
CA GLN A 480 -6.23 1.11 18.18
C GLN A 480 -7.70 1.04 18.64
N THR A 481 -7.96 0.72 19.90
CA THR A 481 -9.30 0.77 20.49
C THR A 481 -9.87 2.20 20.46
N LEU A 482 -9.07 3.21 20.84
CA LEU A 482 -9.49 4.62 20.79
C LEU A 482 -9.75 5.07 19.34
N THR A 483 -8.90 4.67 18.40
CA THR A 483 -9.07 4.98 16.96
C THR A 483 -10.33 4.34 16.38
N MET A 484 -10.62 3.08 16.76
CA MET A 484 -11.86 2.39 16.37
C MET A 484 -13.08 3.09 16.97
N GLY A 485 -13.04 3.45 18.26
CA GLY A 485 -14.11 4.19 18.93
C GLY A 485 -14.39 5.54 18.26
N ALA A 486 -13.34 6.32 17.96
CA ALA A 486 -13.46 7.58 17.24
C ALA A 486 -14.09 7.40 15.85
N SER A 487 -13.73 6.32 15.14
CA SER A 487 -14.31 6.00 13.83
C SER A 487 -15.81 5.69 13.93
N ILE A 488 -16.23 4.92 14.94
CA ILE A 488 -17.64 4.57 15.18
C ILE A 488 -18.47 5.80 15.54
N LEU A 489 -17.93 6.72 16.35
CA LEU A 489 -18.62 7.94 16.81
C LEU A 489 -18.57 9.10 15.80
N SER A 490 -17.83 8.95 14.69
CA SER A 490 -17.65 10.01 13.70
C SER A 490 -18.96 10.52 13.07
N PRO A 491 -19.97 9.70 12.72
CA PRO A 491 -21.23 10.19 12.16
C PRO A 491 -21.99 11.12 13.12
N ALA A 492 -22.13 10.72 14.39
CA ALA A 492 -22.78 11.54 15.40
C ALA A 492 -22.06 12.88 15.63
N THR A 493 -20.73 12.84 15.61
CA THR A 493 -19.89 14.04 15.72
C THR A 493 -20.13 15.02 14.59
N VAL A 494 -20.20 14.52 13.36
CA VAL A 494 -20.50 15.36 12.19
C VAL A 494 -21.89 16.01 12.33
N CYS A 495 -22.91 15.27 12.80
CA CYS A 495 -24.23 15.84 13.05
C CYS A 495 -24.20 16.96 14.11
N LEU A 496 -23.48 16.76 15.22
CA LEU A 496 -23.33 17.78 16.28
C LEU A 496 -22.60 19.02 15.76
N MET A 497 -21.56 18.84 14.96
CA MET A 497 -20.82 19.94 14.32
C MET A 497 -21.73 20.77 13.40
N ILE A 498 -22.57 20.12 12.60
CA ILE A 498 -23.54 20.79 11.70
C ILE A 498 -24.64 21.49 12.51
N ALA A 499 -25.13 20.88 13.58
CA ALA A 499 -26.09 21.51 14.49
C ALA A 499 -25.53 22.80 15.10
N GLY A 500 -24.26 22.80 15.51
CA GLY A 500 -23.57 24.00 15.98
C GLY A 500 -23.52 25.12 14.93
N ALA A 501 -23.25 24.76 13.66
CA ALA A 501 -23.27 25.72 12.56
C ALA A 501 -24.66 26.29 12.31
N PHE A 502 -25.71 25.47 12.40
CA PHE A 502 -27.09 25.95 12.24
C PHE A 502 -27.49 26.96 13.31
N SER A 503 -27.17 26.68 14.56
CA SER A 503 -27.46 27.59 15.66
C SER A 503 -26.70 28.92 15.53
N PHE A 504 -25.43 28.87 15.14
CA PHE A 504 -24.61 30.08 15.02
C PHE A 504 -24.93 30.94 13.80
N VAL A 505 -25.02 30.34 12.61
CA VAL A 505 -25.17 31.08 11.33
C VAL A 505 -26.59 31.57 11.13
N PHE A 506 -27.57 30.72 11.42
CA PHE A 506 -28.98 31.02 11.17
C PHE A 506 -29.74 31.46 12.43
N GLY A 507 -29.08 31.50 13.59
CA GLY A 507 -29.71 31.89 14.86
C GLY A 507 -30.84 30.96 15.28
N LEU A 508 -30.82 29.70 14.83
CA LEU A 508 -31.85 28.73 15.13
C LEU A 508 -31.70 28.22 16.57
N ASP A 509 -32.84 27.90 17.19
CA ASP A 509 -32.88 27.25 18.50
C ASP A 509 -32.02 25.96 18.48
N THR A 510 -31.35 25.65 19.59
CA THR A 510 -30.44 24.51 19.70
C THR A 510 -31.16 23.19 19.37
N ASN A 511 -32.40 23.04 19.80
CA ASN A 511 -33.18 21.81 19.61
C ASN A 511 -33.57 21.66 18.14
N LEU A 512 -34.00 22.77 17.53
CA LEU A 512 -34.34 22.83 16.11
C LEU A 512 -33.10 22.58 15.24
N SER A 513 -31.96 23.15 15.61
CA SER A 513 -30.68 22.98 14.91
C SER A 513 -30.22 21.52 14.92
N LEU A 514 -30.31 20.86 16.09
CA LEU A 514 -29.97 19.44 16.21
C LEU A 514 -30.92 18.55 15.41
N PHE A 515 -32.22 18.83 15.49
CA PHE A 515 -33.23 18.11 14.71
C PHE A 515 -32.96 18.21 13.20
N LEU A 516 -32.69 19.42 12.70
CA LEU A 516 -32.39 19.66 11.29
C LEU A 516 -31.06 19.02 10.85
N ALA A 517 -30.08 18.87 11.74
CA ALA A 517 -28.83 18.18 11.43
C ALA A 517 -28.99 16.66 11.32
N ILE A 518 -29.87 16.06 12.14
CA ILE A 518 -30.12 14.60 12.18
C ILE A 518 -31.13 14.15 11.11
N LEU A 519 -32.05 15.03 10.72
CA LEU A 519 -33.14 14.69 9.80
C LEU A 519 -32.65 14.18 8.43
N PRO A 520 -31.73 14.86 7.70
CA PRO A 520 -31.26 14.35 6.40
C PRO A 520 -30.51 13.02 6.49
N PRO A 521 -29.59 12.78 7.45
CA PRO A 521 -28.97 11.46 7.65
C PRO A 521 -29.97 10.36 7.99
N ALA A 522 -30.97 10.66 8.84
CA ALA A 522 -32.01 9.69 9.19
C ALA A 522 -32.85 9.30 7.96
N ILE A 523 -33.26 10.28 7.15
CA ILE A 523 -33.95 10.04 5.87
C ILE A 523 -33.06 9.22 4.93
N TYR A 524 -31.77 9.56 4.84
CA TYR A 524 -30.83 8.85 3.98
C TYR A 524 -30.63 7.39 4.40
N ILE A 525 -30.61 7.09 5.70
CA ILE A 525 -30.61 5.71 6.21
C ILE A 525 -31.86 4.96 5.69
N VAL A 526 -33.05 5.54 5.86
CA VAL A 526 -34.31 4.92 5.37
C VAL A 526 -34.26 4.69 3.86
N ILE A 527 -33.80 5.67 3.08
CA ILE A 527 -33.61 5.55 1.63
C ILE A 527 -32.65 4.41 1.29
N CYS A 528 -31.54 4.24 2.04
CA CYS A 528 -30.59 3.16 1.81
C CYS A 528 -31.17 1.77 2.11
N PHE A 529 -32.16 1.66 3.00
CA PHE A 529 -32.84 0.39 3.24
C PHE A 529 -33.92 0.06 2.19
N VAL A 530 -34.51 1.06 1.54
CA VAL A 530 -35.66 0.89 0.62
C VAL A 530 -35.24 0.87 -0.85
N THR A 531 -34.23 1.63 -1.25
CA THR A 531 -33.90 1.88 -2.66
C THR A 531 -32.71 1.03 -3.15
N LYS A 532 -32.49 0.99 -4.47
CA LYS A 532 -31.35 0.28 -5.08
C LYS A 532 -30.04 1.06 -4.91
N PRO A 533 -28.86 0.39 -4.85
CA PRO A 533 -27.57 1.05 -4.61
C PRO A 533 -27.26 2.23 -5.55
N ASN A 534 -27.57 2.13 -6.85
CA ASN A 534 -27.34 3.21 -7.80
C ASN A 534 -28.14 4.48 -7.47
N THR A 535 -29.39 4.32 -7.01
CA THR A 535 -30.24 5.43 -6.57
C THR A 535 -29.70 6.03 -5.27
N GLN A 536 -29.25 5.19 -4.33
CA GLN A 536 -28.64 5.64 -3.08
C GLN A 536 -27.39 6.50 -3.35
N ILE A 537 -26.47 6.04 -4.21
CA ILE A 537 -25.28 6.80 -4.61
C ILE A 537 -25.66 8.12 -5.26
N THR A 538 -26.68 8.14 -6.11
CA THR A 538 -27.13 9.37 -6.78
C THR A 538 -27.65 10.39 -5.75
N ILE A 539 -28.46 9.93 -4.79
CA ILE A 539 -28.95 10.77 -3.69
C ILE A 539 -27.79 11.23 -2.80
N ALA A 540 -26.83 10.35 -2.52
CA ALA A 540 -25.62 10.69 -1.78
C ALA A 540 -24.85 11.81 -2.48
N ALA A 541 -24.70 11.76 -3.82
CA ALA A 541 -24.03 12.81 -4.57
C ALA A 541 -24.72 14.18 -4.41
N PHE A 542 -26.05 14.24 -4.52
CA PHE A 542 -26.80 15.48 -4.27
C PHE A 542 -26.67 15.98 -2.83
N LEU A 543 -26.77 15.06 -1.85
CA LEU A 543 -26.58 15.41 -0.45
C LEU A 543 -25.14 15.88 -0.18
N SER A 544 -24.12 15.27 -0.79
CA SER A 544 -22.71 15.66 -0.64
C SER A 544 -22.47 17.10 -1.10
N VAL A 545 -23.12 17.54 -2.18
CA VAL A 545 -23.06 18.95 -2.62
C VAL A 545 -23.71 19.86 -1.57
N GLY A 546 -24.89 19.49 -1.05
CA GLY A 546 -25.54 20.26 0.02
C GLY A 546 -24.68 20.34 1.29
N TYR A 547 -24.09 19.22 1.71
CA TYR A 547 -23.19 19.18 2.86
C TYR A 547 -21.90 19.94 2.65
N ALA A 548 -21.39 20.03 1.41
CA ALA A 548 -20.24 20.86 1.11
C ALA A 548 -20.52 22.34 1.42
N PHE A 549 -21.69 22.85 1.00
CA PHE A 549 -22.12 24.21 1.35
C PHE A 549 -22.32 24.40 2.86
N LEU A 550 -22.94 23.42 3.53
CA LEU A 550 -23.10 23.45 5.00
C LEU A 550 -21.74 23.46 5.70
N MET A 551 -20.76 22.71 5.22
CA MET A 551 -19.40 22.72 5.77
C MET A 551 -18.74 24.07 5.60
N THR A 552 -18.87 24.72 4.43
CA THR A 552 -18.37 26.08 4.25
C THR A 552 -19.02 27.05 5.26
N ALA A 553 -20.32 26.93 5.51
CA ALA A 553 -21.01 27.70 6.54
C ALA A 553 -20.47 27.40 7.95
N THR A 554 -20.17 26.13 8.27
CA THR A 554 -19.52 25.73 9.53
C THR A 554 -18.14 26.37 9.67
N PHE A 555 -17.33 26.43 8.61
CA PHE A 555 -16.02 27.11 8.65
C PHE A 555 -16.18 28.61 8.93
N LEU A 556 -17.11 29.27 8.25
CA LEU A 556 -17.42 30.67 8.49
C LEU A 556 -17.98 30.91 9.89
N SER A 557 -18.74 29.97 10.44
CA SER A 557 -19.24 30.00 11.81
C SER A 557 -18.10 29.96 12.84
N ILE A 558 -17.13 29.07 12.66
CA ILE A 558 -15.99 28.98 13.57
C ILE A 558 -15.17 30.27 13.53
N ILE A 559 -14.90 30.79 12.33
CA ILE A 559 -14.18 32.07 12.15
C ILE A 559 -14.98 33.23 12.76
N GLY A 560 -16.29 33.28 12.50
CA GLY A 560 -17.20 34.28 13.07
C GLY A 560 -17.24 34.23 14.60
N GLY A 561 -17.18 33.03 15.20
CA GLY A 561 -17.11 32.84 16.65
C GLY A 561 -15.84 33.43 17.24
N ILE A 562 -14.68 33.16 16.62
CA ILE A 562 -13.38 33.74 17.03
C ILE A 562 -13.43 35.28 17.00
N ILE A 563 -14.04 35.86 15.96
CA ILE A 563 -14.18 37.32 15.82
C ILE A 563 -15.16 37.89 16.85
N LYS A 564 -16.34 37.29 17.00
CA LYS A 564 -17.39 37.75 17.92
C LYS A 564 -16.92 37.76 19.37
N ASP A 565 -16.21 36.69 19.77
CA ASP A 565 -15.74 36.55 21.15
C ASP A 565 -14.40 37.27 21.39
N ASN A 566 -13.83 37.91 20.36
CA ASN A 566 -12.52 38.58 20.38
C ASN A 566 -11.39 37.71 20.98
N THR A 567 -11.48 36.39 20.80
CA THR A 567 -10.52 35.45 21.36
C THR A 567 -10.35 34.24 20.46
N ILE A 568 -9.09 33.85 20.26
CA ILE A 568 -8.69 32.65 19.52
C ILE A 568 -8.88 31.39 20.38
N MET A 569 -9.12 31.57 21.70
CA MET A 569 -9.14 30.48 22.68
C MET A 569 -10.44 29.65 22.71
N THR A 570 -11.33 29.82 21.74
CA THR A 570 -12.51 28.94 21.63
C THR A 570 -12.06 27.50 21.33
N PRO A 571 -12.62 26.46 21.97
CA PRO A 571 -12.16 25.08 21.80
C PRO A 571 -12.15 24.61 20.35
N THR A 572 -13.17 24.98 19.58
CA THR A 572 -13.29 24.68 18.15
C THR A 572 -12.29 25.47 17.30
N GLY A 573 -12.03 26.74 17.64
CA GLY A 573 -11.01 27.57 17.01
C GLY A 573 -9.60 27.02 17.24
N ILE A 574 -9.27 26.68 18.50
CA ILE A 574 -7.99 26.03 18.86
C ILE A 574 -7.83 24.73 18.09
N PHE A 575 -8.85 23.87 18.06
CA PHE A 575 -8.78 22.59 17.34
C PHE A 575 -8.51 22.79 15.85
N LEU A 576 -9.23 23.70 15.19
CA LEU A 576 -9.09 23.96 13.76
C LEU A 576 -7.72 24.56 13.42
N ILE A 577 -7.24 25.53 14.20
CA ILE A 577 -5.93 26.14 14.01
C ILE A 577 -4.83 25.12 14.26
N SER A 578 -4.93 24.34 15.35
CA SER A 578 -3.98 23.28 15.67
C SER A 578 -3.92 22.21 14.60
N MET A 579 -5.07 21.73 14.12
CA MET A 579 -5.16 20.75 13.04
C MET A 579 -4.56 21.29 11.74
N SER A 580 -4.90 22.54 11.37
CA SER A 580 -4.35 23.20 10.18
C SER A 580 -2.84 23.34 10.26
N LEU A 581 -2.32 23.76 11.43
CA LEU A 581 -0.88 23.85 11.67
C LEU A 581 -0.20 22.48 11.57
N ILE A 582 -0.78 21.44 12.18
CA ILE A 582 -0.27 20.07 12.10
C ILE A 582 -0.20 19.60 10.66
N TYR A 583 -1.23 19.85 9.84
CA TYR A 583 -1.25 19.45 8.43
C TYR A 583 -0.23 20.24 7.60
N ILE A 584 -0.11 21.56 7.81
CA ILE A 584 0.90 22.38 7.13
C ILE A 584 2.31 21.93 7.49
N VAL A 585 2.61 21.76 8.79
CA VAL A 585 3.94 21.29 9.23
C VAL A 585 4.21 19.87 8.73
N THR A 586 3.20 19.00 8.73
CA THR A 586 3.31 17.66 8.15
C THR A 586 3.66 17.73 6.67
N ALA A 587 2.95 18.55 5.88
CA ALA A 587 3.25 18.74 4.46
C ALA A 587 4.65 19.32 4.22
N LEU A 588 5.10 20.27 5.05
CA LEU A 588 6.46 20.83 4.97
C LEU A 588 7.55 19.77 5.20
N LEU A 589 7.27 18.74 6.00
CA LEU A 589 8.18 17.61 6.20
C LEU A 589 8.13 16.56 5.08
N HIS A 590 7.28 16.79 4.07
CA HIS A 590 7.13 15.97 2.86
C HIS A 590 7.21 16.88 1.61
N PRO A 591 8.37 17.49 1.33
CA PRO A 591 8.48 18.54 0.31
C PRO A 591 8.04 18.09 -1.10
N GLN A 592 8.26 16.82 -1.47
CA GLN A 592 7.81 16.26 -2.75
C GLN A 592 6.29 16.19 -2.90
N GLU A 593 5.55 16.17 -1.80
CA GLU A 593 4.09 16.02 -1.76
C GLU A 593 3.43 17.28 -1.19
N PHE A 594 4.17 18.37 -0.99
CA PHE A 594 3.66 19.62 -0.42
C PHE A 594 2.49 20.18 -1.24
N SER A 595 2.53 20.03 -2.57
CA SER A 595 1.47 20.45 -3.48
C SER A 595 0.12 19.78 -3.21
N LEU A 596 0.10 18.59 -2.57
CA LEU A 596 -1.13 17.89 -2.23
C LEU A 596 -1.98 18.65 -1.21
N LEU A 597 -1.38 19.59 -0.44
CA LEU A 597 -2.11 20.43 0.52
C LEU A 597 -3.22 21.26 -0.16
N VAL A 598 -3.06 21.61 -1.45
CA VAL A 598 -4.09 22.31 -2.23
C VAL A 598 -5.40 21.51 -2.29
N TYR A 599 -5.31 20.19 -2.38
CA TYR A 599 -6.47 19.31 -2.39
C TYR A 599 -7.08 19.12 -0.99
N GLY A 600 -6.39 19.55 0.08
CA GLY A 600 -6.86 19.45 1.46
C GLY A 600 -8.14 20.23 1.74
N LEU A 601 -8.34 21.37 1.07
CA LEU A 601 -9.58 22.14 1.22
C LEU A 601 -10.80 21.34 0.73
N LEU A 602 -10.66 20.65 -0.42
CA LEU A 602 -11.71 19.79 -0.96
C LEU A 602 -12.02 18.64 0.01
N TYR A 603 -10.98 18.00 0.56
CA TYR A 603 -11.14 16.93 1.54
C TYR A 603 -11.91 17.39 2.79
N ILE A 604 -11.54 18.55 3.32
CA ILE A 604 -12.12 19.14 4.53
C ILE A 604 -13.60 19.52 4.32
N ILE A 605 -13.94 20.14 3.18
CA ILE A 605 -15.33 20.47 2.83
C ILE A 605 -16.19 19.21 2.64
N CYS A 606 -15.57 18.12 2.18
CA CYS A 606 -16.25 16.83 1.99
C CYS A 606 -16.31 15.95 3.25
N VAL A 607 -15.92 16.43 4.44
CA VAL A 607 -15.94 15.63 5.68
C VAL A 607 -17.30 14.97 5.96
N PRO A 608 -18.47 15.62 5.86
CA PRO A 608 -19.75 14.94 6.06
C PRO A 608 -20.05 13.91 4.97
N SER A 609 -19.61 14.16 3.74
CA SER A 609 -19.75 13.15 2.68
C SER A 609 -18.96 11.88 3.03
N GLY A 610 -17.72 12.02 3.49
CA GLY A 610 -16.83 10.89 3.80
C GLY A 610 -17.13 10.17 5.12
N TYR A 611 -17.41 10.90 6.20
CA TYR A 611 -17.56 10.32 7.53
C TYR A 611 -19.03 10.02 7.92
N LEU A 612 -20.01 10.64 7.24
CA LEU A 612 -21.44 10.43 7.53
C LEU A 612 -22.14 9.68 6.38
N LEU A 613 -22.24 10.25 5.18
CA LEU A 613 -23.00 9.63 4.07
C LEU A 613 -22.37 8.33 3.57
N LEU A 614 -21.05 8.34 3.34
CA LEU A 614 -20.33 7.17 2.86
C LEU A 614 -20.34 6.05 3.91
N THR A 615 -20.20 6.38 5.20
CA THR A 615 -20.31 5.41 6.30
C THR A 615 -21.68 4.75 6.33
N ILE A 616 -22.76 5.55 6.19
CA ILE A 616 -24.12 5.03 6.10
C ILE A 616 -24.27 4.07 4.91
N TYR A 617 -23.88 4.52 3.71
CA TYR A 617 -23.96 3.70 2.50
C TYR A 617 -23.18 2.39 2.64
N SER A 618 -21.96 2.48 3.16
CA SER A 618 -21.04 1.36 3.30
C SER A 618 -21.59 0.28 4.24
N LEU A 619 -22.09 0.66 5.42
CA LEU A 619 -22.64 -0.29 6.40
C LEU A 619 -24.00 -0.86 5.96
N VAL A 620 -24.90 -0.05 5.40
CA VAL A 620 -26.21 -0.54 4.93
C VAL A 620 -26.06 -1.47 3.72
N ASN A 621 -25.03 -1.31 2.90
CA ASN A 621 -24.78 -2.17 1.75
C ASN A 621 -23.71 -3.25 1.97
N MET A 622 -23.35 -3.55 3.23
CA MET A 622 -22.38 -4.61 3.55
C MET A 622 -22.85 -6.02 3.17
N HIS A 623 -24.15 -6.22 3.02
CA HIS A 623 -24.76 -7.48 2.58
C HIS A 623 -24.49 -7.79 1.09
N ILE A 624 -24.12 -6.78 0.30
CA ILE A 624 -23.76 -6.95 -1.10
C ILE A 624 -22.28 -7.37 -1.12
N VAL A 625 -21.98 -8.59 -1.56
CA VAL A 625 -20.61 -9.14 -1.59
C VAL A 625 -20.03 -9.22 -3.01
N SER A 626 -20.69 -8.57 -3.97
CA SER A 626 -20.20 -8.39 -5.34
C SER A 626 -19.13 -7.29 -5.41
N TRP A 627 -18.18 -7.40 -6.34
CA TRP A 627 -17.08 -6.44 -6.54
C TRP A 627 -17.51 -5.15 -7.27
N GLY A 628 -18.71 -5.08 -7.85
CA GLY A 628 -19.28 -3.85 -8.43
C GLY A 628 -19.61 -3.96 -9.92
N THR A 629 -19.65 -2.80 -10.62
CA THR A 629 -20.12 -2.66 -12.01
C THR A 629 -19.38 -3.55 -13.03
N ARG A 630 -18.10 -3.86 -12.81
CA ARG A 630 -17.33 -4.79 -13.67
C ARG A 630 -17.87 -6.25 -13.62
N GLU A 631 -18.54 -6.68 -12.53
CA GLU A 631 -19.13 -8.04 -12.42
C GLU A 631 -20.53 -8.08 -13.07
N SER A 632 -21.21 -6.94 -13.10
CA SER A 632 -22.58 -6.81 -13.60
C SER A 632 -22.64 -6.57 -15.11
N ALA A 633 -21.52 -6.21 -15.73
CA ALA A 633 -21.36 -6.02 -17.16
C ALA A 633 -21.07 -7.35 -17.87
N ALA A 634 -21.89 -8.39 -17.64
CA ALA A 634 -21.98 -9.49 -18.60
C ALA A 634 -22.45 -8.89 -19.93
N PRO A 635 -21.89 -9.28 -21.08
CA PRO A 635 -22.27 -8.72 -22.36
C PRO A 635 -23.73 -9.09 -22.62
N LYS A 636 -24.63 -8.10 -22.51
CA LYS A 636 -25.93 -8.20 -23.17
C LYS A 636 -25.61 -8.37 -24.66
N THR A 637 -26.00 -9.49 -25.23
CA THR A 637 -25.92 -9.82 -26.65
C THR A 637 -26.37 -8.59 -27.46
N LYS A 638 -25.40 -7.82 -27.96
CA LYS A 638 -25.70 -6.68 -28.82
C LYS A 638 -26.25 -7.25 -30.12
N LYS A 639 -27.49 -6.90 -30.44
CA LYS A 639 -28.03 -7.02 -31.80
C LYS A 639 -27.07 -6.32 -32.75
N THR A 640 -26.81 -6.99 -33.86
CA THR A 640 -25.98 -6.59 -34.99
C THR A 640 -26.30 -5.17 -35.44
N GLU A 641 -25.39 -4.23 -35.22
CA GLU A 641 -25.33 -2.98 -35.95
C GLU A 641 -23.96 -2.85 -36.62
N ASN A 642 -24.00 -2.50 -37.90
CA ASN A 642 -22.91 -2.61 -38.85
C ASN A 642 -21.64 -1.86 -38.44
N ASN A 643 -20.53 -2.57 -38.52
CA ASN A 643 -19.17 -2.06 -38.32
C ASN A 643 -18.82 -0.95 -39.34
N LYS A 644 -18.72 0.29 -38.88
CA LYS A 644 -17.72 1.24 -39.38
C LYS A 644 -16.74 1.51 -38.24
N LYS A 645 -15.47 1.12 -38.43
CA LYS A 645 -14.40 1.35 -37.45
C LYS A 645 -14.05 2.84 -37.41
N VAL A 646 -14.38 3.51 -36.29
CA VAL A 646 -13.97 4.89 -35.98
C VAL A 646 -12.79 4.81 -35.02
N LYS A 647 -11.66 5.45 -35.35
CA LYS A 647 -10.42 5.33 -34.57
C LYS A 647 -10.33 6.31 -33.39
N TYR A 648 -11.15 7.36 -33.35
CA TYR A 648 -11.17 8.34 -32.26
C TYR A 648 -12.40 9.27 -32.35
N GLN A 649 -13.10 9.51 -31.24
CA GLN A 649 -14.10 10.58 -31.11
C GLN A 649 -13.94 11.20 -29.73
N LYS A 650 -13.60 12.50 -29.68
CA LYS A 650 -13.48 13.26 -28.42
C LYS A 650 -14.43 14.45 -28.52
N THR A 651 -15.54 14.40 -27.80
CA THR A 651 -16.47 15.51 -27.66
C THR A 651 -16.08 16.31 -26.42
N CYS A 652 -15.66 17.56 -26.61
CA CYS A 652 -15.37 18.46 -25.49
C CYS A 652 -16.52 19.45 -25.34
N LYS A 653 -17.26 19.38 -24.23
CA LYS A 653 -18.30 20.36 -23.91
C LYS A 653 -17.70 21.45 -23.04
N CYS A 654 -17.51 22.64 -23.61
CA CYS A 654 -17.32 23.87 -22.84
C CYS A 654 -18.32 24.92 -23.34
N LEU A 655 -18.77 25.79 -22.44
CA LEU A 655 -19.85 26.76 -22.66
C LEU A 655 -19.73 27.44 -24.04
N CYS A 656 -20.68 27.09 -24.90
CA CYS A 656 -21.12 27.76 -26.13
C CYS A 656 -20.57 27.33 -27.49
N TRP A 657 -19.50 26.53 -27.65
CA TRP A 657 -19.04 26.09 -29.00
C TRP A 657 -18.83 24.56 -29.04
N ASP A 658 -19.66 23.85 -29.81
CA ASP A 658 -19.50 22.42 -30.08
C ASP A 658 -18.59 22.22 -31.30
N VAL A 659 -17.41 21.64 -31.11
CA VAL A 659 -16.50 21.24 -32.20
C VAL A 659 -16.44 19.72 -32.26
N GLU A 660 -16.98 19.14 -33.33
CA GLU A 660 -16.79 17.72 -33.67
C GLU A 660 -15.66 17.57 -34.69
N VAL A 661 -14.63 16.80 -34.34
CA VAL A 661 -13.59 16.39 -35.29
C VAL A 661 -13.71 14.88 -35.52
N GLN A 662 -14.03 14.50 -36.76
CA GLN A 662 -14.04 13.12 -37.23
C GLN A 662 -12.95 12.93 -38.29
N VAL A 663 -12.11 11.91 -38.13
CA VAL A 663 -11.11 11.50 -39.13
C VAL A 663 -11.45 10.09 -39.61
N HIS A 664 -11.74 9.96 -40.92
CA HIS A 664 -12.00 8.68 -41.58
C HIS A 664 -10.80 8.25 -42.42
N GLU A 665 -10.56 6.93 -42.47
CA GLU A 665 -9.50 6.31 -43.28
C GLU A 665 -10.05 6.04 -44.69
N ASN A 666 -9.46 6.64 -45.73
CA ASN A 666 -9.75 6.31 -47.13
C ASN A 666 -8.83 5.16 -47.57
N LYS A 667 -9.41 3.99 -47.85
CA LYS A 667 -8.75 2.95 -48.67
C LYS A 667 -9.24 3.07 -50.11
N SER A 668 -8.31 3.31 -51.02
CA SER A 668 -8.52 3.23 -52.47
C SER A 668 -8.87 1.79 -52.86
N THR A 669 -9.89 1.69 -53.69
CA THR A 669 -10.40 0.46 -54.33
C THR A 669 -9.65 0.28 -55.64
N ASP A 670 -9.07 -0.89 -55.86
CA ASP A 670 -8.88 -1.42 -57.21
C ASP A 670 -9.43 -2.84 -57.25
N SER A 671 -10.31 -3.04 -58.21
CA SER A 671 -11.11 -4.23 -58.46
C SER A 671 -10.59 -4.93 -59.69
N GLU A 672 -10.38 -6.25 -59.64
CA GLU A 672 -10.44 -7.09 -60.83
C GLU A 672 -10.95 -8.51 -60.52
N LYS A 673 -11.84 -8.98 -61.39
CA LYS A 673 -12.60 -10.23 -61.37
C LYS A 673 -11.80 -11.39 -61.98
N LYS A 674 -12.05 -12.64 -61.53
CA LYS A 674 -12.27 -13.87 -62.33
C LYS A 674 -12.42 -15.08 -61.38
N GLU A 675 -13.62 -15.65 -61.26
CA GLU A 675 -14.16 -16.81 -62.00
C GLU A 675 -13.74 -18.18 -61.43
N LYS A 676 -14.77 -19.01 -61.19
CA LYS A 676 -14.74 -20.38 -60.67
C LYS A 676 -14.07 -21.36 -61.65
N LYS A 677 -13.46 -22.42 -61.11
CA LYS A 677 -13.59 -23.79 -61.63
C LYS A 677 -13.31 -24.81 -60.52
N GLU A 678 -14.31 -25.67 -60.27
CA GLU A 678 -14.15 -26.96 -59.60
C GLU A 678 -13.43 -27.94 -60.53
N SER A 679 -12.63 -28.82 -59.94
CA SER A 679 -12.40 -30.18 -60.46
C SER A 679 -11.95 -31.09 -59.32
N ASP A 680 -12.79 -32.08 -59.04
CA ASP A 680 -12.45 -33.27 -58.27
C ASP A 680 -11.32 -34.08 -58.93
N ASN A 681 -10.45 -34.69 -58.12
CA ASN A 681 -10.05 -36.09 -58.28
C ASN A 681 -9.28 -36.61 -57.05
N SER A 682 -9.98 -37.46 -56.30
CA SER A 682 -9.57 -38.79 -55.86
C SER A 682 -8.12 -39.08 -55.42
N SER A 683 -8.00 -39.40 -54.13
CA SER A 683 -7.34 -40.61 -53.58
C SER A 683 -5.95 -41.01 -54.09
N LEU A 684 -4.94 -40.88 -53.22
CA LEU A 684 -4.07 -41.99 -52.77
C LEU A 684 -3.03 -41.46 -51.77
N MET A 685 -2.75 -42.30 -50.77
CA MET A 685 -1.74 -42.20 -49.69
C MET A 685 -2.32 -41.96 -48.29
N ALA A 686 -3.16 -42.91 -47.89
CA ALA A 686 -3.20 -43.39 -46.52
C ALA A 686 -2.00 -44.33 -46.31
N SER A 687 -1.03 -43.92 -45.49
CA SER A 687 -0.22 -44.78 -44.62
C SER A 687 0.88 -43.95 -43.98
N GLN A 688 1.06 -44.08 -42.67
CA GLN A 688 2.03 -43.41 -41.78
C GLN A 688 1.51 -42.18 -41.02
N SER A 689 0.66 -42.42 -40.02
CA SER A 689 0.59 -41.64 -38.77
C SER A 689 -0.38 -42.29 -37.77
N GLN A 690 -0.30 -43.63 -37.65
CA GLN A 690 -0.91 -44.39 -36.57
C GLN A 690 0.20 -44.97 -35.70
N GLU A 691 0.82 -44.11 -34.89
CA GLU A 691 1.55 -44.46 -33.68
C GLU A 691 1.82 -43.12 -32.98
N ASN A 692 1.58 -43.04 -31.67
CA ASN A 692 1.55 -41.84 -30.79
C ASN A 692 0.19 -41.19 -30.50
N LYS A 693 -0.95 -41.88 -30.72
CA LYS A 693 -2.28 -41.42 -30.27
C LYS A 693 -2.87 -42.20 -29.10
N SER A 694 -2.04 -42.89 -28.33
CA SER A 694 -2.50 -43.64 -27.15
C SER A 694 -1.56 -43.36 -25.98
N LEU A 695 -1.90 -42.34 -25.18
CA LEU A 695 -1.61 -42.20 -23.74
C LEU A 695 -2.14 -40.87 -23.15
N VAL A 696 -3.19 -40.29 -23.74
CA VAL A 696 -3.96 -39.19 -23.14
C VAL A 696 -5.41 -39.63 -23.13
N ALA A 697 -5.80 -40.39 -22.11
CA ALA A 697 -7.18 -40.80 -21.92
C ALA A 697 -7.48 -40.82 -20.42
N LYS A 698 -7.94 -39.68 -19.92
CA LYS A 698 -8.95 -39.48 -18.87
C LYS A 698 -9.12 -37.97 -18.63
N GLN A 699 -9.66 -37.28 -19.61
CA GLN A 699 -10.40 -36.04 -19.37
C GLN A 699 -11.88 -36.41 -19.47
N GLU A 700 -12.66 -36.10 -18.44
CA GLU A 700 -14.11 -36.15 -18.52
C GLU A 700 -14.56 -35.23 -19.66
N ASP A 701 -15.20 -35.83 -20.65
CA ASP A 701 -15.55 -35.28 -21.94
C ASP A 701 -16.72 -34.31 -21.79
N PHE A 702 -16.43 -33.05 -21.45
CA PHE A 702 -17.32 -31.96 -21.82
C PHE A 702 -17.04 -31.63 -23.29
N GLY A 703 -17.96 -31.98 -24.20
CA GLY A 703 -17.81 -31.90 -25.66
C GLY A 703 -17.54 -30.51 -26.25
N TYR A 704 -16.37 -29.93 -25.98
CA TYR A 704 -15.88 -28.64 -26.45
C TYR A 704 -14.74 -28.81 -27.47
N GLU A 705 -14.73 -28.00 -28.53
CA GLU A 705 -13.52 -27.80 -29.34
C GLU A 705 -12.66 -26.69 -28.72
N GLU A 706 -11.44 -27.01 -28.28
CA GLU A 706 -10.48 -26.03 -27.73
C GLU A 706 -9.85 -25.20 -28.86
N ARG A 707 -10.37 -24.00 -29.14
CA ARG A 707 -9.85 -23.07 -30.18
C ARG A 707 -8.98 -21.95 -29.63
N TRP A 708 -8.92 -21.81 -28.31
CA TRP A 708 -8.22 -20.73 -27.63
C TRP A 708 -6.71 -20.70 -27.95
N ILE A 709 -6.05 -21.85 -28.09
CA ILE A 709 -4.61 -21.92 -28.45
C ILE A 709 -4.38 -21.30 -29.84
N THR A 710 -5.17 -21.71 -30.84
CA THR A 710 -5.07 -21.21 -32.22
C THR A 710 -5.38 -19.71 -32.27
N GLN A 711 -6.36 -19.23 -31.50
CA GLN A 711 -6.69 -17.81 -31.38
C GLN A 711 -5.49 -17.00 -30.87
N LEU A 712 -4.81 -17.47 -29.82
CA LEU A 712 -3.65 -16.79 -29.25
C LEU A 712 -2.44 -16.81 -30.20
N GLN A 713 -2.21 -17.93 -30.88
CA GLN A 713 -1.15 -18.06 -31.89
C GLN A 713 -1.36 -17.10 -33.07
N GLN A 714 -2.60 -16.90 -33.53
CA GLN A 714 -2.91 -15.96 -34.61
C GLN A 714 -2.76 -14.49 -34.21
N LYS A 715 -3.00 -14.16 -32.93
CA LYS A 715 -2.90 -12.79 -32.42
C LYS A 715 -1.48 -12.36 -32.11
N SER A 716 -0.62 -13.29 -31.72
CA SER A 716 0.77 -13.03 -31.39
C SER A 716 1.61 -12.78 -32.66
N ASN A 717 1.70 -11.52 -33.09
CA ASN A 717 2.31 -11.17 -34.38
C ASN A 717 3.84 -11.27 -34.38
N TYR A 718 4.49 -11.10 -33.22
CA TYR A 718 5.95 -11.01 -33.10
C TYR A 718 6.58 -12.17 -32.33
N ASN A 719 5.79 -12.87 -31.51
CA ASN A 719 6.26 -13.92 -30.62
C ASN A 719 5.58 -15.25 -30.99
N VAL A 720 6.31 -16.18 -31.61
CA VAL A 720 5.74 -17.49 -31.93
C VAL A 720 5.49 -18.26 -30.62
N LEU A 721 4.22 -18.56 -30.33
CA LEU A 721 3.79 -19.36 -29.20
C LEU A 721 3.79 -20.84 -29.59
N GLN A 722 4.73 -21.61 -29.06
CA GLN A 722 4.84 -23.05 -29.27
C GLN A 722 4.08 -23.81 -28.17
N GLU A 723 3.26 -24.76 -28.60
CA GLU A 723 2.55 -25.64 -27.66
C GLU A 723 3.52 -26.62 -27.02
N GLU A 724 3.46 -26.70 -25.69
CA GLU A 724 4.25 -27.62 -24.88
C GLU A 724 3.35 -28.28 -23.84
N ALA A 725 3.61 -29.54 -23.53
CA ALA A 725 2.89 -30.25 -22.49
C ALA A 725 3.34 -29.77 -21.10
N LEU A 726 2.40 -29.72 -20.16
CA LEU A 726 2.74 -29.48 -18.76
C LEU A 726 3.64 -30.62 -18.24
N PRO A 727 4.67 -30.33 -17.41
CA PRO A 727 5.47 -31.39 -16.79
C PRO A 727 4.58 -32.40 -16.06
N GLN A 728 4.78 -33.70 -16.31
CA GLN A 728 3.90 -34.76 -15.79
C GLN A 728 3.79 -34.76 -14.25
N GLU A 729 4.86 -34.35 -13.56
CA GLU A 729 4.86 -34.25 -12.10
C GLU A 729 3.95 -33.12 -11.58
N GLU A 730 3.75 -32.06 -12.37
CA GLU A 730 2.97 -30.87 -11.97
C GLU A 730 1.45 -31.15 -12.00
N ILE A 731 1.00 -32.12 -12.80
CA ILE A 731 -0.42 -32.44 -13.00
C ILE A 731 -1.08 -32.93 -11.69
N PRO A 732 -0.57 -33.98 -11.00
CA PRO A 732 -1.16 -34.45 -9.74
C PRO A 732 -1.26 -33.37 -8.66
N PHE A 733 -0.27 -32.48 -8.59
CA PHE A 733 -0.28 -31.37 -7.64
C PHE A 733 -1.44 -30.41 -7.90
N TRP A 734 -1.64 -29.99 -9.15
CA TRP A 734 -2.75 -29.10 -9.48
C TRP A 734 -4.09 -29.76 -9.23
N GLU A 735 -4.25 -31.04 -9.57
CA GLU A 735 -5.47 -31.80 -9.28
C GLU A 735 -5.77 -31.84 -7.77
N GLU A 736 -4.77 -32.09 -6.93
CA GLU A 736 -4.92 -32.13 -5.47
C GLU A 736 -5.27 -30.76 -4.89
N VAL A 737 -4.58 -29.69 -5.30
CA VAL A 737 -4.82 -28.33 -4.81
C VAL A 737 -6.19 -27.82 -5.26
N ILE A 738 -6.58 -28.11 -6.50
CA ILE A 738 -7.91 -27.77 -7.00
C ILE A 738 -8.96 -28.48 -6.16
N LYS A 739 -8.87 -29.81 -6.04
CA LYS A 739 -9.83 -30.61 -5.26
C LYS A 739 -9.96 -30.14 -3.81
N SER A 740 -8.84 -29.86 -3.16
CA SER A 740 -8.81 -29.52 -1.73
C SER A 740 -9.27 -28.10 -1.44
N TYR A 741 -8.83 -27.12 -2.25
CA TYR A 741 -8.96 -25.69 -1.91
C TYR A 741 -9.67 -24.86 -2.98
N LEU A 742 -9.43 -25.14 -4.26
CA LEU A 742 -9.79 -24.24 -5.36
C LEU A 742 -10.96 -24.71 -6.23
N GLU A 743 -11.61 -25.82 -5.88
CA GLU A 743 -12.80 -26.34 -6.56
C GLU A 743 -13.91 -25.27 -6.58
N PRO A 744 -14.50 -24.98 -7.75
CA PRO A 744 -15.65 -24.08 -7.85
C PRO A 744 -16.69 -24.44 -6.79
N LEU A 745 -17.25 -23.43 -6.12
CA LEU A 745 -18.33 -23.69 -5.18
C LEU A 745 -19.52 -24.20 -6.00
N ASN A 746 -19.94 -25.44 -5.76
CA ASN A 746 -21.26 -25.89 -6.21
C ASN A 746 -22.28 -25.08 -5.42
N GLU A 747 -22.76 -24.03 -6.05
CA GLU A 747 -23.66 -23.07 -5.45
C GLU A 747 -25.06 -23.68 -5.38
N ASP A 748 -25.29 -24.51 -4.36
CA ASP A 748 -26.65 -24.93 -4.01
C ASP A 748 -27.49 -23.66 -3.80
N LYS A 749 -28.56 -23.54 -4.57
CA LYS A 749 -29.44 -22.38 -4.56
C LYS A 749 -29.97 -22.12 -3.15
N GLN A 750 -30.24 -23.19 -2.38
CA GLN A 750 -30.69 -23.09 -0.99
C GLN A 750 -29.65 -22.44 -0.09
N LYS A 751 -28.37 -22.84 -0.22
CA LYS A 751 -27.26 -22.30 0.58
C LYS A 751 -26.96 -20.85 0.22
N LYS A 752 -27.07 -20.47 -1.05
CA LYS A 752 -26.98 -19.07 -1.47
C LYS A 752 -28.07 -18.20 -0.84
N ASP A 753 -29.31 -18.68 -0.91
CA ASP A 753 -30.46 -17.95 -0.36
C ASP A 753 -30.38 -17.85 1.18
N GLU A 754 -29.80 -18.86 1.85
CA GLU A 754 -29.47 -18.81 3.28
C GLU A 754 -28.40 -17.77 3.58
N ILE A 755 -27.25 -17.80 2.89
CA ILE A 755 -26.16 -16.83 3.08
C ILE A 755 -26.64 -15.40 2.78
N GLU A 756 -27.47 -15.20 1.75
CA GLU A 756 -28.04 -13.88 1.45
C GLU A 756 -28.96 -13.39 2.58
N ARG A 757 -29.78 -14.28 3.15
CA ARG A 757 -30.60 -13.96 4.33
C ARG A 757 -29.73 -13.63 5.54
N ASP A 758 -28.67 -14.40 5.78
CA ASP A 758 -27.75 -14.17 6.89
C ASP A 758 -26.94 -12.88 6.73
N LEU A 759 -26.52 -12.54 5.51
CA LEU A 759 -25.87 -11.26 5.19
C LEU A 759 -26.81 -10.07 5.45
N LYS A 760 -28.09 -10.20 5.08
CA LYS A 760 -29.11 -9.18 5.40
C LYS A 760 -29.36 -9.09 6.91
N SER A 761 -29.39 -10.21 7.62
CA SER A 761 -29.53 -10.26 9.09
C SER A 761 -28.32 -9.62 9.79
N LEU A 762 -27.11 -9.96 9.35
CA LEU A 762 -25.86 -9.37 9.84
C LEU A 762 -25.84 -7.87 9.61
N ARG A 763 -26.18 -7.41 8.40
CA ARG A 763 -26.35 -5.99 8.10
C ARG A 763 -27.30 -5.33 9.11
N CYS A 764 -28.50 -5.87 9.30
CA CYS A 764 -29.48 -5.28 10.21
C CYS A 764 -28.95 -5.18 11.64
N LYS A 765 -28.28 -6.22 12.15
CA LYS A 765 -27.67 -6.23 13.50
C LYS A 765 -26.55 -5.18 13.61
N VAL A 766 -25.60 -5.19 12.68
CA VAL A 766 -24.43 -4.29 12.70
C VAL A 766 -24.86 -2.84 12.54
N THR A 767 -25.72 -2.53 11.56
CA THR A 767 -26.24 -1.18 11.35
C THR A 767 -27.05 -0.70 12.56
N PHE A 768 -27.90 -1.54 13.14
CA PHE A 768 -28.63 -1.20 14.35
C PHE A 768 -27.68 -0.84 15.50
N VAL A 769 -26.72 -1.70 15.84
CA VAL A 769 -25.76 -1.45 16.92
C VAL A 769 -24.96 -0.17 16.64
N PHE A 770 -24.45 -0.02 15.42
CA PHE A 770 -23.64 1.13 15.02
C PHE A 770 -24.40 2.46 15.14
N PHE A 771 -25.63 2.53 14.61
CA PHE A 771 -26.43 3.75 14.69
C PHE A 771 -27.03 3.98 16.08
N MET A 772 -27.31 2.94 16.86
CA MET A 772 -27.72 3.08 18.25
C MET A 772 -26.61 3.67 19.11
N ILE A 773 -25.35 3.25 18.92
CA ILE A 773 -24.20 3.88 19.61
C ILE A 773 -24.11 5.37 19.25
N ASN A 774 -24.26 5.71 17.98
CA ASN A 774 -24.26 7.11 17.53
C ASN A 774 -25.45 7.91 18.08
N LEU A 775 -26.64 7.33 18.13
CA LEU A 775 -27.83 7.97 18.69
C LEU A 775 -27.68 8.21 20.19
N LEU A 776 -27.22 7.19 20.94
CA LEU A 776 -26.94 7.31 22.37
C LEU A 776 -25.88 8.38 22.63
N TRP A 777 -24.88 8.50 21.76
CA TRP A 777 -23.88 9.56 21.85
C TRP A 777 -24.48 10.95 21.65
N ILE A 778 -25.34 11.14 20.64
CA ILE A 778 -26.06 12.39 20.41
C ILE A 778 -26.93 12.73 21.63
N VAL A 779 -27.72 11.77 22.12
CA VAL A 779 -28.62 11.96 23.27
C VAL A 779 -27.83 12.30 24.52
N ALA A 780 -26.74 11.58 24.80
CA ALA A 780 -25.87 11.87 25.94
C ALA A 780 -25.27 13.26 25.85
N THR A 781 -24.76 13.64 24.68
CA THR A 781 -24.17 14.97 24.46
C THR A 781 -25.23 16.05 24.66
N PHE A 782 -26.39 15.91 24.03
CA PHE A 782 -27.48 16.87 24.10
C PHE A 782 -28.08 17.00 25.51
N PHE A 783 -28.30 15.89 26.22
CA PHE A 783 -28.78 15.91 27.60
C PHE A 783 -27.83 16.70 28.52
N LEU A 784 -26.53 16.54 28.29
CA LEU A 784 -25.53 17.27 29.05
C LEU A 784 -25.43 18.75 28.64
N GLN A 785 -25.72 19.09 27.38
CA GLN A 785 -25.87 20.49 26.95
C GLN A 785 -27.04 21.18 27.65
N LEU A 786 -28.18 20.47 27.82
CA LEU A 786 -29.33 21.00 28.57
C LEU A 786 -29.00 21.27 30.05
N ILE A 787 -28.12 20.48 30.65
CA ILE A 787 -27.62 20.68 32.02
C ILE A 787 -26.48 21.73 32.06
N GLY A 788 -25.92 22.09 30.90
CA GLY A 788 -24.68 22.83 30.73
C GLY A 788 -24.62 24.21 31.39
N SER A 789 -25.76 24.87 31.64
CA SER A 789 -25.79 26.12 32.42
C SER A 789 -25.29 25.96 33.86
N SER A 790 -25.33 24.75 34.39
CA SER A 790 -24.89 24.41 35.75
C SER A 790 -23.47 23.82 35.79
N ILE A 791 -22.95 23.31 34.67
CA ILE A 791 -21.67 22.59 34.55
C ILE A 791 -20.87 23.15 33.36
N SER A 792 -20.63 24.47 33.34
CA SER A 792 -19.81 25.13 32.32
C SER A 792 -18.42 25.47 32.87
N ILE A 793 -17.36 25.20 32.12
CA ILE A 793 -16.00 25.63 32.48
C ILE A 793 -15.87 27.10 32.13
N ARG A 794 -15.58 27.95 33.13
CA ARG A 794 -15.35 29.39 32.93
C ARG A 794 -13.89 29.63 32.59
N ILE A 795 -13.61 30.07 31.36
CA ILE A 795 -12.24 30.42 30.94
C ILE A 795 -12.18 31.95 30.75
N PRO A 796 -11.21 32.64 31.37
CA PRO A 796 -11.09 34.09 31.23
C PRO A 796 -10.72 34.43 29.78
N LYS A 797 -11.34 35.46 29.21
CA LYS A 797 -11.05 35.87 27.84
C LYS A 797 -9.63 36.41 27.73
N VAL A 798 -8.89 35.95 26.72
CA VAL A 798 -7.58 36.50 26.35
C VAL A 798 -7.79 37.34 25.09
N TYR A 799 -7.57 38.65 25.19
CA TYR A 799 -7.65 39.56 24.06
C TYR A 799 -6.41 39.45 23.17
N ASN A 800 -6.52 39.91 21.92
CA ASN A 800 -5.43 39.86 20.93
C ASN A 800 -4.13 40.58 21.36
N ASN A 801 -4.20 41.47 22.36
CA ASN A 801 -3.05 42.14 22.98
C ASN A 801 -2.34 41.31 24.06
N GLY A 802 -2.79 40.06 24.31
CA GLY A 802 -2.25 39.17 25.34
C GLY A 802 -2.75 39.47 26.77
N THR A 803 -3.61 40.47 26.95
CA THR A 803 -4.21 40.76 28.26
C THR A 803 -5.36 39.82 28.57
N ILE A 804 -5.40 39.33 29.82
CA ILE A 804 -6.44 38.45 30.34
C ILE A 804 -7.52 39.32 30.98
N SER A 805 -8.76 39.21 30.52
CA SER A 805 -9.90 39.86 31.14
C SER A 805 -10.19 39.23 32.50
N THR A 806 -10.23 40.04 33.56
CA THR A 806 -10.61 39.60 34.91
C THR A 806 -12.13 39.57 35.12
N THR A 807 -12.89 40.20 34.23
CA THR A 807 -14.35 40.39 34.36
C THR A 807 -15.15 39.61 33.31
N GLU A 808 -14.56 39.29 32.16
CA GLU A 808 -15.23 38.55 31.08
C GLU A 808 -14.71 37.13 30.94
N PHE A 809 -15.63 36.16 31.07
CA PHE A 809 -15.37 34.74 30.87
C PHE A 809 -16.16 34.24 29.66
N PHE A 810 -15.60 33.31 28.90
CA PHE A 810 -16.38 32.51 27.95
C PHE A 810 -16.66 31.14 28.58
N MET A 811 -17.86 30.62 28.29
CA MET A 811 -18.34 29.35 28.85
C MET A 811 -18.03 28.23 27.87
N VAL A 812 -17.34 27.19 28.33
CA VAL A 812 -17.06 25.99 27.54
C VAL A 812 -17.83 24.81 28.08
N GLU A 813 -18.51 24.10 27.17
CA GLU A 813 -19.17 22.83 27.46
C GLU A 813 -18.12 21.71 27.67
N PRO A 814 -18.09 21.05 28.85
CA PRO A 814 -17.06 20.08 29.19
C PRO A 814 -16.97 18.87 28.25
N ILE A 815 -18.09 18.39 27.70
CA ILE A 815 -18.12 17.19 26.84
C ILE A 815 -17.68 17.50 25.41
N GLY A 816 -18.15 18.62 24.85
CA GLY A 816 -17.65 19.11 23.56
C GLY A 816 -16.13 19.32 23.62
N LEU A 817 -15.63 19.86 24.74
CA LEU A 817 -14.20 19.99 25.00
C LEU A 817 -13.51 18.63 25.15
N MET A 818 -14.02 17.70 25.96
CA MET A 818 -13.41 16.38 26.17
C MET A 818 -13.28 15.60 24.86
N PHE A 819 -14.28 15.72 23.99
CA PHE A 819 -14.28 15.10 22.68
C PHE A 819 -13.25 15.75 21.73
N LEU A 820 -13.26 17.08 21.61
CA LEU A 820 -12.26 17.81 20.83
C LEU A 820 -10.84 17.48 21.31
N LEU A 821 -10.65 17.36 22.63
CA LEU A 821 -9.39 16.94 23.23
C LEU A 821 -9.05 15.49 22.89
N SER A 822 -10.01 14.59 22.78
CA SER A 822 -9.77 13.19 22.39
C SER A 822 -9.30 13.09 20.93
N PHE A 823 -9.92 13.83 20.01
CA PHE A 823 -9.50 13.89 18.60
C PHE A 823 -8.17 14.61 18.45
N ALA A 824 -7.97 15.73 19.15
CA ALA A 824 -6.70 16.43 19.20
C ALA A 824 -5.60 15.53 19.74
N PHE A 825 -5.88 14.76 20.80
CA PHE A 825 -4.93 13.82 21.39
C PHE A 825 -4.52 12.73 20.40
N LEU A 826 -5.48 12.09 19.71
CA LEU A 826 -5.17 11.11 18.67
C LEU A 826 -4.33 11.74 17.54
N LEU A 827 -4.68 12.93 17.08
CA LEU A 827 -3.94 13.64 16.05
C LEU A 827 -2.52 14.02 16.50
N ILE A 828 -2.35 14.46 17.74
CA ILE A 828 -1.06 14.77 18.35
C ILE A 828 -0.21 13.50 18.47
N LEU A 829 -0.78 12.39 18.93
CA LEU A 829 -0.08 11.10 18.98
C LEU A 829 0.38 10.69 17.58
N GLN A 830 -0.48 10.81 16.58
CA GLN A 830 -0.12 10.50 15.20
C GLN A 830 1.00 11.40 14.68
N PHE A 831 0.92 12.70 14.97
CA PHE A 831 1.94 13.68 14.60
C PHE A 831 3.28 13.41 15.29
N MET A 832 3.28 13.07 16.59
CA MET A 832 4.49 12.64 17.31
C MET A 832 5.08 11.37 16.71
N GLY A 833 4.23 10.40 16.35
CA GLY A 833 4.63 9.18 15.64
C GLY A 833 5.29 9.50 14.29
N LEU A 834 4.70 10.39 13.50
CA LEU A 834 5.29 10.91 12.27
C LEU A 834 6.65 11.58 12.52
N MET A 835 6.77 12.48 13.51
CA MET A 835 8.03 13.17 13.80
C MET A 835 9.13 12.16 14.12
N TYR A 836 8.83 11.19 14.98
CA TYR A 836 9.76 10.10 15.31
C TYR A 836 10.15 9.29 14.07
N HIS A 837 9.17 8.92 13.24
CA HIS A 837 9.40 8.21 11.99
C HIS A 837 10.37 8.98 11.07
N ARG A 838 10.15 10.29 10.92
CA ARG A 838 10.96 11.16 10.06
C ARG A 838 12.38 11.35 10.59
N ILE A 839 12.53 11.58 11.90
CA ILE A 839 13.85 11.67 12.55
C ILE A 839 14.61 10.36 12.37
N TYR A 840 13.98 9.21 12.59
CA TYR A 840 14.62 7.92 12.41
C TYR A 840 15.01 7.65 10.95
N THR A 841 14.16 8.04 10.00
CA THR A 841 14.48 7.97 8.56
C THR A 841 15.68 8.85 8.22
N LEU A 842 15.75 10.07 8.75
CA LEU A 842 16.89 10.97 8.57
C LEU A 842 18.17 10.40 9.19
N VAL A 843 18.10 9.87 10.41
CA VAL A 843 19.22 9.19 11.08
C VAL A 843 19.68 8.00 10.25
N HIS A 844 18.75 7.21 9.70
CA HIS A 844 19.07 6.09 8.83
C HIS A 844 19.78 6.54 7.55
N PHE A 845 19.31 7.63 6.93
CA PHE A 845 19.94 8.23 5.76
C PHE A 845 21.37 8.74 6.07
N ILE A 846 21.54 9.51 7.16
CA ILE A 846 22.85 10.03 7.61
C ILE A 846 23.82 8.90 7.94
N ALA A 847 23.35 7.83 8.57
CA ALA A 847 24.18 6.67 8.88
C ALA A 847 24.56 5.86 7.63
N TYR A 848 23.73 5.91 6.59
CA TYR A 848 23.99 5.24 5.31
C TYR A 848 24.97 6.06 4.44
N THR A 849 24.87 7.39 4.45
CA THR A 849 25.83 8.28 3.79
C THR A 849 27.24 8.05 4.35
N GLY A 850 28.13 7.50 3.53
CA GLY A 850 29.49 7.11 3.90
C GLY A 850 29.75 5.60 4.08
N THR A 851 28.70 4.76 4.01
CA THR A 851 28.83 3.29 3.91
C THR A 851 28.64 2.77 2.49
N GLU A 852 28.25 3.64 1.56
CA GLU A 852 28.32 3.35 0.14
C GLU A 852 29.77 2.97 -0.19
N GLN A 853 29.97 1.79 -0.80
CA GLN A 853 31.24 1.51 -1.43
C GLN A 853 31.44 2.60 -2.48
N VAL A 854 32.30 3.57 -2.16
CA VAL A 854 32.89 4.45 -3.16
C VAL A 854 33.34 3.52 -4.27
N LYS A 855 32.70 3.61 -5.44
CA LYS A 855 33.20 2.95 -6.63
C LYS A 855 34.65 3.41 -6.75
N HIS A 856 35.60 2.54 -6.41
CA HIS A 856 36.99 2.78 -6.72
C HIS A 856 37.02 3.00 -8.23
N LYS A 857 37.12 4.27 -8.66
CA LYS A 857 37.59 4.58 -10.00
C LYS A 857 38.95 3.92 -10.06
N VAL A 858 39.04 2.80 -10.77
CA VAL A 858 40.32 2.22 -11.18
C VAL A 858 41.07 3.35 -11.87
N PRO A 859 42.25 3.76 -11.38
CA PRO A 859 43.02 4.80 -12.04
C PRO A 859 43.29 4.35 -13.47
N ALA A 860 42.81 5.12 -14.44
CA ALA A 860 43.10 4.94 -15.85
C ALA A 860 44.56 5.32 -16.12
N SER A 861 45.49 4.46 -15.71
CA SER A 861 46.91 4.64 -15.98
C SER A 861 47.58 3.29 -16.15
N GLN A 862 47.17 2.52 -17.17
CA GLN A 862 47.99 1.47 -17.81
C GLN A 862 47.27 0.86 -19.03
N SER A 863 47.01 1.66 -20.06
CA SER A 863 46.78 1.15 -21.43
C SER A 863 46.98 2.25 -22.47
N LYS A 864 48.20 2.79 -22.54
CA LYS A 864 48.68 3.51 -23.72
C LYS A 864 49.63 2.61 -24.49
N ILE A 865 49.10 1.82 -25.42
CA ILE A 865 49.82 1.44 -26.65
C ILE A 865 49.05 2.08 -27.81
N LYS A 866 49.83 2.76 -28.66
CA LYS A 866 49.46 3.73 -29.68
C LYS A 866 48.68 3.13 -30.86
N SER A 867 47.69 3.88 -31.35
CA SER A 867 47.50 4.22 -32.78
C SER A 867 46.44 5.34 -32.87
N THR A 868 46.83 6.62 -32.82
CA THR A 868 46.98 7.55 -33.97
C THR A 868 46.01 7.32 -35.13
N THR A 869 44.86 8.01 -35.12
CA THR A 869 44.47 9.05 -36.11
C THR A 869 43.24 9.86 -35.63
N THR A 870 43.50 11.14 -35.35
CA THR A 870 42.70 12.40 -35.48
C THR A 870 41.53 12.37 -36.48
N ASP A 871 40.36 13.02 -36.37
CA ASP A 871 39.69 14.07 -35.55
C ASP A 871 38.16 13.88 -35.76
N PHE A 872 37.18 14.24 -34.92
CA PHE A 872 36.88 15.48 -34.21
C PHE A 872 36.03 15.18 -32.96
N ASN A 873 36.52 15.59 -31.79
CA ASN A 873 35.74 15.70 -30.56
C ASN A 873 35.56 17.20 -30.26
N ILE A 874 34.32 17.63 -30.04
CA ILE A 874 34.03 18.75 -29.14
C ILE A 874 33.02 18.21 -28.12
N TYR A 875 33.57 17.67 -27.04
CA TYR A 875 32.93 17.61 -25.73
C TYR A 875 33.91 18.26 -24.77
N GLU A 876 33.44 19.23 -23.98
CA GLU A 876 33.77 19.30 -22.55
C GLU A 876 32.89 20.36 -21.87
N ASN A 877 31.96 19.90 -21.02
CA ASN A 877 31.90 20.34 -19.62
C ASN A 877 31.05 19.35 -18.78
N PRO A 878 31.65 18.49 -17.93
CA PRO A 878 30.93 17.57 -17.06
C PRO A 878 30.65 18.24 -15.71
N ALA A 879 29.63 19.10 -15.67
CA ALA A 879 29.11 19.70 -14.44
C ALA A 879 27.61 19.97 -14.54
N ALA A 880 26.82 18.96 -14.94
CA ALA A 880 25.36 18.97 -14.86
C ALA A 880 24.81 17.55 -15.07
N ILE A 881 24.78 16.74 -14.02
CA ILE A 881 23.84 15.62 -13.94
C ILE A 881 23.07 15.84 -12.63
N ARG A 882 22.19 16.84 -12.67
CA ARG A 882 20.97 16.84 -11.86
C ARG A 882 19.96 15.94 -12.56
N GLU A 883 19.19 15.26 -11.72
CA GLU A 883 17.94 14.58 -12.02
C GLU A 883 17.27 15.14 -13.29
N VAL A 884 17.16 14.31 -14.32
CA VAL A 884 16.23 14.59 -15.42
C VAL A 884 14.86 14.16 -14.90
N ASP A 885 14.11 15.16 -14.49
CA ASP A 885 12.68 15.14 -14.27
C ASP A 885 11.96 14.39 -15.40
N SER A 886 11.09 13.46 -15.00
CA SER A 886 10.09 12.85 -15.88
C SER A 886 8.73 13.55 -15.77
N GLU A 887 8.68 14.73 -15.14
CA GLU A 887 7.60 15.70 -15.30
C GLU A 887 7.81 16.46 -16.61
N ASN A 888 7.35 15.93 -17.75
CA ASN A 888 6.94 16.69 -18.96
C ASN A 888 6.61 15.79 -20.17
N VAL A 889 5.89 14.68 -19.96
CA VAL A 889 5.26 13.96 -21.09
C VAL A 889 3.82 13.59 -20.76
N TYR A 890 3.04 14.51 -20.19
CA TYR A 890 1.56 14.46 -20.20
C TYR A 890 0.99 15.88 -20.09
N HIS A 891 1.27 16.70 -21.11
CA HIS A 891 0.52 17.92 -21.40
C HIS A 891 0.23 17.97 -22.90
N VAL A 892 -0.82 17.25 -23.34
CA VAL A 892 -1.76 17.64 -24.41
C VAL A 892 -3.13 17.04 -24.10
#